data_AF-A0A932UL25-F1
#
_entry.id   AF-A0A932UL25-F1
#
_cell.length_a   1.000
_cell.length_b   1.000
_cell.length_c   1.000
_cell.angle_alpha   90.00
_cell.angle_beta   90.00
_cell.angle_gamma   90.00
#
_symmetry.space_group_name_H-M   'P 1'
#
loop_
_entity.id
_entity.type
_entity.pdbx_description
1 polymer ?
#
loop_
_entity_poly.entity_id
_entity_poly.type
_entity_poly.pdbx_seq_one_letter_code
_entity_poly.pdbx_strand_id
1 'polypeptide(L)'
;MSAPAWDVDNASLELFSQGLAQGSSSWEWFRLRRELEEIALNPGVDRLVTLDCNTIKELPHQIDVALHVLRNFKGRAILADEVGLGKTIEAGIILKELGVRGLARRVLILTPASLVEQWQAELDSKFFEEFATPTEPADWHHVERAIVSYDRACGDRHAAAILQHRWDLVIVDEAHKVKNHVSERYKFLKQVDRNFILLLTATPLQNNLRELYNLITLLRPGQLGTWAQFQREHVVRGDPRRARSPEALRELTSQVMVRTRRASVAPVINLPPRKPTHPDISLTRDEAVLYRETVAFLRDLYRHGLYQPSEREETEDRARRRRRRGRGMFTLELMRLLQRLTSSAQALGGSLEALSQGELLLPEYRIRGRQLADRARSVTTQAKLEVFCRFLSGNGDRVIVFTEHLPTLALLEKAAEDVGRPAISFAGSLSRAERSRSLARFRQESSGVLLATRIGSEGLNLQFCHQLVNYELPWNPMIIEQRIGRVHRIGQQREVSIINLAARDTIEMQILRLLDQKIQLFQLVVGELDTILGEFGGADTLEKRLTDAWVSAESDEAFERQVENIGNEILASREAGLAQEQLASEVAAEDNAGRLEREFRHLSVPGRVRLAYGTSHLALARGVEGKRHQLELHVSEILEAMEVGAVERAGSDPGYGPLYRITGVTGRGRAIVLRVQADRLPMTLVDIEADAEAPLVGAAS
;
A
#
# COMPACT_ATOMS: atom_id res chain seq x y z
N MET A 1 11.19 -13.42 -31.10
CA MET A 1 11.10 -14.82 -30.63
C MET A 1 10.56 -14.77 -29.22
N SER A 2 9.26 -14.98 -29.10
CA SER A 2 8.51 -14.99 -27.84
C SER A 2 8.88 -16.24 -27.03
N ALA A 3 9.21 -16.05 -25.76
CA ALA A 3 9.34 -17.15 -24.81
C ALA A 3 8.01 -17.93 -24.73
N PRO A 4 8.03 -19.26 -24.60
CA PRO A 4 6.80 -20.03 -24.50
C PRO A 4 6.17 -19.75 -23.15
N ALA A 5 4.98 -19.15 -23.17
CA ALA A 5 4.05 -19.27 -22.06
C ALA A 5 3.75 -20.76 -21.88
N TRP A 6 3.93 -21.28 -20.67
CA TRP A 6 3.53 -22.64 -20.32
C TRP A 6 2.01 -22.69 -20.27
N ASP A 7 1.38 -22.75 -21.44
CA ASP A 7 -0.04 -23.10 -21.55
C ASP A 7 -0.09 -24.63 -21.66
N VAL A 8 -0.59 -25.30 -20.63
CA VAL A 8 -0.81 -26.75 -20.69
C VAL A 8 -2.02 -26.96 -21.58
N ASP A 9 -1.79 -27.09 -22.89
CA ASP A 9 -2.87 -27.37 -23.82
C ASP A 9 -3.57 -28.69 -23.45
N ASN A 10 -4.87 -28.80 -23.78
CA ASN A 10 -5.66 -29.99 -23.46
C ASN A 10 -5.04 -31.28 -24.01
N ALA A 11 -4.26 -31.21 -25.10
CA ALA A 11 -3.55 -32.34 -25.67
C ALA A 11 -2.41 -32.82 -24.74
N SER A 12 -1.65 -31.89 -24.15
CA SER A 12 -0.61 -32.17 -23.16
C SER A 12 -1.22 -32.73 -21.87
N LEU A 13 -2.39 -32.23 -21.47
CA LEU A 13 -3.15 -32.71 -20.32
C LEU A 13 -3.72 -34.13 -20.56
N GLU A 14 -4.21 -34.41 -21.77
CA GLU A 14 -4.65 -35.74 -22.18
C GLU A 14 -3.48 -36.72 -22.27
N LEU A 15 -2.34 -36.32 -22.86
CA LEU A 15 -1.12 -37.12 -22.92
C LEU A 15 -0.58 -37.41 -21.51
N PHE A 16 -0.62 -36.43 -20.61
CA PHE A 16 -0.24 -36.59 -19.20
C PHE A 16 -1.19 -37.56 -18.48
N SER A 17 -2.50 -37.42 -18.68
CA SER A 17 -3.52 -38.33 -18.12
C SER A 17 -3.37 -39.77 -18.63
N GLN A 18 -3.10 -39.93 -19.93
CA GLN A 18 -2.81 -41.22 -20.55
C GLN A 18 -1.50 -41.81 -20.02
N GLY A 19 -0.46 -40.99 -19.84
CA GLY A 19 0.82 -41.40 -19.25
C GLY A 19 0.70 -41.84 -17.78
N LEU A 20 -0.11 -41.14 -16.99
CA LEU A 20 -0.47 -41.53 -15.61
C LEU A 20 -1.19 -42.88 -15.59
N ALA A 21 -2.14 -43.10 -16.51
CA ALA A 21 -2.90 -44.34 -16.59
C ALA A 21 -2.04 -45.53 -17.05
N GLN A 22 -1.06 -45.31 -17.93
CA GLN A 22 -0.25 -46.37 -18.54
C GLN A 22 0.91 -46.90 -17.67
N GLY A 23 1.06 -46.44 -16.43
CA GLY A 23 2.00 -47.03 -15.48
C GLY A 23 3.45 -46.98 -15.97
N SER A 24 3.93 -45.77 -16.26
CA SER A 24 5.34 -45.55 -16.59
C SER A 24 6.26 -45.99 -15.44
N SER A 25 7.28 -46.79 -15.75
CA SER A 25 8.30 -47.27 -14.82
C SER A 25 9.40 -46.24 -14.53
N SER A 26 9.27 -45.00 -15.02
CA SER A 26 10.23 -43.94 -14.70
C SER A 26 9.99 -43.39 -13.29
N TRP A 27 11.09 -43.13 -12.58
CA TRP A 27 11.06 -42.57 -11.22
C TRP A 27 10.33 -41.22 -11.15
N GLU A 28 10.40 -40.42 -12.21
CA GLU A 28 9.73 -39.11 -12.31
C GLU A 28 8.21 -39.27 -12.38
N TRP A 29 7.72 -40.23 -13.17
CA TRP A 29 6.29 -40.52 -13.28
C TRP A 29 5.73 -41.15 -12.00
N PHE A 30 6.50 -42.02 -11.34
CA PHE A 30 6.15 -42.53 -10.03
C PHE A 30 6.03 -41.41 -8.99
N ARG A 31 6.98 -40.47 -8.95
CA ARG A 31 6.92 -39.30 -8.05
C ARG A 31 5.71 -38.42 -8.33
N LEU A 32 5.46 -38.07 -9.59
CA LEU A 32 4.30 -37.26 -9.98
C LEU A 32 2.99 -37.94 -9.63
N ARG A 33 2.87 -39.25 -9.87
CA ARG A 33 1.67 -40.02 -9.51
C ARG A 33 1.49 -40.09 -8.00
N ARG A 34 2.56 -40.29 -7.22
CA ARG A 34 2.51 -40.27 -5.76
C ARG A 34 2.05 -38.92 -5.23
N GLU A 35 2.58 -37.82 -5.77
CA GLU A 35 2.18 -36.46 -5.38
C GLU A 35 0.71 -36.17 -5.73
N LEU A 36 0.26 -36.58 -6.92
CA LEU A 36 -1.14 -36.46 -7.32
C LEU A 36 -2.07 -37.26 -6.39
N GLU A 37 -1.71 -38.50 -6.08
CA GLU A 37 -2.47 -39.36 -5.14
C GLU A 37 -2.45 -38.76 -3.73
N GLU A 38 -1.33 -38.23 -3.25
CA GLU A 38 -1.25 -37.53 -1.96
C GLU A 38 -2.18 -36.29 -1.90
N ILE A 39 -2.25 -35.51 -2.98
CA ILE A 39 -3.17 -34.38 -3.11
C ILE A 39 -4.62 -34.86 -3.16
N ALA A 40 -4.91 -35.93 -3.92
CA ALA A 40 -6.23 -36.50 -4.05
C ALA A 40 -6.74 -37.13 -2.73
N LEU A 41 -5.83 -37.71 -1.94
CA LEU A 41 -6.12 -38.33 -0.64
C LEU A 41 -6.29 -37.30 0.49
N ASN A 42 -5.85 -36.06 0.29
CA ASN A 42 -6.06 -34.98 1.26
C ASN A 42 -7.00 -33.90 0.70
N PRO A 43 -8.33 -34.14 0.72
CA PRO A 43 -9.32 -33.20 0.22
C PRO A 43 -9.44 -31.92 1.07
N GLY A 44 -8.78 -31.85 2.23
CA GLY A 44 -8.76 -30.69 3.11
C GLY A 44 -7.88 -29.54 2.62
N VAL A 45 -7.93 -28.40 3.32
CA VAL A 45 -7.02 -27.25 3.10
C VAL A 45 -5.84 -27.30 4.07
N ASP A 46 -5.40 -28.52 4.43
CA ASP A 46 -4.31 -28.72 5.38
C ASP A 46 -2.92 -28.38 4.82
N ARG A 47 -2.86 -28.29 3.49
CA ARG A 47 -1.73 -27.79 2.71
C ARG A 47 -2.27 -26.91 1.60
N LEU A 48 -1.58 -25.81 1.34
CA LEU A 48 -1.83 -25.00 0.16
C LEU A 48 -1.08 -25.62 -1.02
N VAL A 49 -1.79 -25.99 -2.08
CA VAL A 49 -1.21 -26.49 -3.34
C VAL A 49 -0.57 -25.32 -4.11
N THR A 50 -1.08 -24.11 -3.91
CA THR A 50 -0.64 -22.88 -4.59
C THR A 50 0.85 -22.57 -4.41
N LEU A 51 1.46 -22.96 -3.28
CA LEU A 51 2.85 -22.61 -2.94
C LEU A 51 3.85 -23.16 -3.98
N ASP A 52 3.56 -24.33 -4.53
CA ASP A 52 4.41 -24.99 -5.52
C ASP A 52 4.21 -24.45 -6.95
N CYS A 53 3.27 -23.52 -7.18
CA CYS A 53 2.89 -23.03 -8.51
C CYS A 53 2.78 -21.49 -8.62
N ASN A 54 3.71 -20.78 -7.98
CA ASN A 54 3.82 -19.32 -8.00
C ASN A 54 5.30 -18.86 -7.91
N THR A 55 5.56 -17.55 -7.90
CA THR A 55 6.91 -16.98 -7.69
C THR A 55 7.03 -16.10 -6.45
N ILE A 56 6.09 -16.22 -5.51
CA ILE A 56 6.11 -15.40 -4.29
C ILE A 56 7.23 -15.84 -3.36
N LYS A 57 7.75 -14.90 -2.58
CA LYS A 57 8.51 -15.25 -1.38
C LYS A 57 7.52 -15.73 -0.33
N GLU A 58 7.65 -16.98 0.08
CA GLU A 58 6.87 -17.58 1.16
C GLU A 58 7.19 -16.88 2.49
N LEU A 59 6.24 -16.08 2.98
CA LEU A 59 6.32 -15.46 4.30
C LEU A 59 5.35 -16.18 5.25
N PRO A 60 5.79 -16.66 6.42
CA PRO A 60 4.97 -17.51 7.28
C PRO A 60 3.63 -16.89 7.69
N HIS A 61 3.60 -15.59 7.96
CA HIS A 61 2.34 -14.91 8.33
C HIS A 61 1.34 -14.89 7.17
N GLN A 62 1.79 -14.77 5.93
CA GLN A 62 0.92 -14.75 4.75
C GLN A 62 0.32 -16.12 4.47
N ILE A 63 1.11 -17.18 4.67
CA ILE A 63 0.66 -18.57 4.53
C ILE A 63 -0.38 -18.89 5.60
N ASP A 64 -0.13 -18.50 6.86
CA ASP A 64 -1.05 -18.71 7.97
C ASP A 64 -2.38 -17.96 7.76
N VAL A 65 -2.34 -16.70 7.30
CA VAL A 65 -3.55 -15.95 6.90
C VAL A 65 -4.37 -16.75 5.89
N ALA A 66 -3.74 -17.21 4.81
CA ALA A 66 -4.44 -17.92 3.74
C ALA A 66 -5.06 -19.23 4.23
N LEU A 67 -4.30 -20.03 4.99
CA LEU A 67 -4.79 -21.27 5.59
C LEU A 67 -5.98 -21.01 6.52
N HIS A 68 -5.88 -20.01 7.40
CA HIS A 68 -6.94 -19.67 8.35
C HIS A 68 -8.22 -19.24 7.64
N VAL A 69 -8.12 -18.39 6.62
CA VAL A 69 -9.27 -17.95 5.83
C VAL A 69 -9.98 -19.13 5.15
N LEU A 70 -9.20 -20.05 4.57
CA LEU A 70 -9.76 -21.18 3.85
C LEU A 70 -10.36 -22.24 4.78
N ARG A 71 -9.71 -22.53 5.92
CA ARG A 71 -10.17 -23.54 6.88
C ARG A 71 -11.29 -23.05 7.78
N ASN A 72 -11.12 -21.89 8.40
CA ASN A 72 -11.98 -21.43 9.49
C ASN A 72 -13.07 -20.48 8.99
N PHE A 73 -12.76 -19.63 8.01
CA PHE A 73 -13.69 -18.61 7.54
C PHE A 73 -14.46 -19.00 6.29
N LYS A 74 -14.18 -20.19 5.73
CA LYS A 74 -14.81 -20.72 4.50
C LYS A 74 -14.69 -19.73 3.33
N GLY A 75 -13.55 -19.05 3.21
CA GLY A 75 -13.28 -18.08 2.15
C GLY A 75 -14.07 -16.76 2.24
N ARG A 76 -14.61 -16.42 3.42
CA ARG A 76 -15.31 -15.15 3.67
C ARG A 76 -14.65 -14.39 4.81
N ALA A 77 -13.76 -13.45 4.48
CA ALA A 77 -12.86 -12.85 5.46
C ALA A 77 -12.62 -11.34 5.26
N ILE A 78 -12.36 -10.63 6.35
CA ILE A 78 -11.70 -9.33 6.36
C ILE A 78 -10.21 -9.57 6.64
N LEU A 79 -9.35 -9.19 5.71
CA LEU A 79 -7.90 -9.11 5.91
C LEU A 79 -7.56 -7.68 6.37
N ALA A 80 -7.40 -7.53 7.67
CA ALA A 80 -7.20 -6.27 8.38
C ALA A 80 -5.73 -5.97 8.68
N ASP A 81 -4.81 -6.56 7.91
CA ASP A 81 -3.38 -6.48 8.14
C ASP A 81 -2.86 -5.06 7.92
N GLU A 82 -1.84 -4.66 8.67
CA GLU A 82 -1.23 -3.34 8.52
C GLU A 82 -0.68 -3.09 7.10
N VAL A 83 -0.50 -1.81 6.75
CA VAL A 83 -0.06 -1.42 5.41
C VAL A 83 1.35 -1.98 5.15
N GLY A 84 1.54 -2.55 3.96
CA GLY A 84 2.84 -3.09 3.54
C GLY A 84 3.13 -4.54 3.93
N LEU A 85 2.25 -5.22 4.68
CA LEU A 85 2.42 -6.64 5.06
C LEU A 85 2.13 -7.65 3.94
N GLY A 86 1.57 -7.18 2.82
CA GLY A 86 1.34 -7.99 1.63
C GLY A 86 -0.07 -8.55 1.46
N LYS A 87 -1.12 -7.81 1.86
CA LYS A 87 -2.53 -8.17 1.62
C LYS A 87 -2.86 -8.63 0.18
N THR A 88 -2.24 -8.02 -0.83
CA THR A 88 -2.38 -8.44 -2.24
C THR A 88 -1.83 -9.85 -2.46
N ILE A 89 -0.70 -10.20 -1.82
CA ILE A 89 -0.11 -11.54 -1.87
C ILE A 89 -1.00 -12.54 -1.12
N GLU A 90 -1.44 -12.22 0.09
CA GLU A 90 -2.36 -13.07 0.87
C GLU A 90 -3.63 -13.38 0.08
N ALA A 91 -4.26 -12.35 -0.50
CA ALA A 91 -5.43 -12.51 -1.36
C ALA A 91 -5.12 -13.32 -2.63
N GLY A 92 -3.94 -13.13 -3.23
CA GLY A 92 -3.47 -13.92 -4.37
C GLY A 92 -3.25 -15.39 -4.05
N ILE A 93 -2.69 -15.72 -2.88
CA ILE A 93 -2.55 -17.09 -2.39
C ILE A 93 -3.93 -17.76 -2.28
N ILE A 94 -4.89 -17.09 -1.62
CA ILE A 94 -6.26 -17.59 -1.44
C ILE A 94 -6.95 -17.77 -2.81
N LEU A 95 -6.85 -16.77 -3.69
CA LEU A 95 -7.42 -16.80 -5.04
C LEU A 95 -6.87 -17.98 -5.84
N LYS A 96 -5.55 -18.12 -5.90
CA LYS A 96 -4.90 -19.18 -6.67
C LYS A 96 -5.23 -20.55 -6.09
N GLU A 97 -5.26 -20.71 -4.77
CA GLU A 97 -5.65 -21.96 -4.11
C GLU A 97 -7.08 -22.36 -4.47
N LEU A 98 -8.04 -21.41 -4.40
CA LEU A 98 -9.42 -21.67 -4.81
C LEU A 98 -9.53 -21.97 -6.31
N GLY A 99 -8.72 -21.30 -7.15
CA GLY A 99 -8.68 -21.53 -8.59
C GLY A 99 -8.15 -22.92 -8.96
N VAL A 100 -7.01 -23.32 -8.40
CA VAL A 100 -6.39 -24.64 -8.61
C VAL A 100 -7.31 -25.78 -8.13
N ARG A 101 -8.08 -25.54 -7.06
CA ARG A 101 -9.09 -26.49 -6.57
C ARG A 101 -10.41 -26.47 -7.35
N GLY A 102 -10.52 -25.64 -8.39
CA GLY A 102 -11.74 -25.52 -9.20
C GLY A 102 -12.92 -24.84 -8.48
N LEU A 103 -12.67 -24.18 -7.34
CA LEU A 103 -13.68 -23.51 -6.53
C LEU A 103 -13.90 -22.05 -6.92
N ALA A 104 -12.91 -21.42 -7.58
CA ALA A 104 -13.01 -20.04 -8.05
C ALA A 104 -12.54 -19.91 -9.50
N ARG A 105 -13.48 -19.96 -10.45
CA ARG A 105 -13.20 -19.75 -11.87
C ARG A 105 -13.55 -18.34 -12.29
N ARG A 106 -14.71 -17.82 -11.85
CA ARG A 106 -15.17 -16.47 -12.15
C ARG A 106 -14.86 -15.53 -10.98
N VAL A 107 -13.89 -14.64 -11.16
CA VAL A 107 -13.32 -13.79 -10.09
C VAL A 107 -13.45 -12.31 -10.43
N LEU A 108 -13.97 -11.52 -9.48
CA LEU A 108 -14.08 -10.06 -9.58
C LEU A 108 -13.22 -9.39 -8.52
N ILE A 109 -12.31 -8.52 -8.93
CA ILE A 109 -11.53 -7.67 -8.04
C ILE A 109 -11.94 -6.22 -8.22
N LEU A 110 -12.32 -5.59 -7.11
CA LEU A 110 -12.67 -4.17 -7.03
C LEU A 110 -11.59 -3.45 -6.23
N THR A 111 -10.98 -2.44 -6.83
CA THR A 111 -9.85 -1.71 -6.24
C THR A 111 -9.93 -0.22 -6.62
N PRO A 112 -9.21 0.72 -5.99
CA PRO A 112 -9.06 2.07 -6.51
C PRO A 112 -8.50 2.08 -7.94
N ALA A 113 -8.88 3.07 -8.75
CA ALA A 113 -8.48 3.13 -10.16
C ALA A 113 -6.96 3.08 -10.39
N SER A 114 -6.19 3.64 -9.47
CA SER A 114 -4.73 3.66 -9.52
C SER A 114 -4.06 2.33 -9.15
N LEU A 115 -4.77 1.42 -8.50
CA LEU A 115 -4.25 0.12 -8.10
C LEU A 115 -4.59 -1.00 -9.10
N VAL A 116 -5.47 -0.75 -10.08
CA VAL A 116 -5.85 -1.75 -11.10
C VAL A 116 -4.62 -2.31 -11.84
N GLU A 117 -3.72 -1.43 -12.31
CA GLU A 117 -2.50 -1.86 -13.02
C GLU A 117 -1.55 -2.65 -12.10
N GLN A 118 -1.44 -2.25 -10.82
CA GLN A 118 -0.61 -2.94 -9.85
C GLN A 118 -1.13 -4.35 -9.56
N TRP A 119 -2.44 -4.49 -9.35
CA TRP A 119 -3.08 -5.78 -9.16
C TRP A 119 -2.89 -6.71 -10.35
N GLN A 120 -3.10 -6.22 -11.58
CA GLN A 120 -2.84 -7.02 -12.79
C GLN A 120 -1.38 -7.49 -12.83
N ALA A 121 -0.43 -6.58 -12.64
CA ALA A 121 0.99 -6.92 -12.70
C ALA A 121 1.42 -7.89 -11.60
N GLU A 122 0.91 -7.76 -10.38
CA GLU A 122 1.23 -8.67 -9.28
C GLU A 122 0.62 -10.05 -9.48
N LEU A 123 -0.63 -10.15 -9.94
CA LEU A 123 -1.27 -11.44 -10.21
C LEU A 123 -0.62 -12.17 -11.39
N ASP A 124 -0.32 -11.46 -12.46
CA ASP A 124 0.39 -12.00 -13.64
C ASP A 124 1.79 -12.49 -13.27
N SER A 125 2.64 -11.61 -12.73
CA SER A 125 4.04 -11.96 -12.48
C SER A 125 4.25 -12.95 -11.34
N LYS A 126 3.39 -12.92 -10.31
CA LYS A 126 3.58 -13.73 -9.10
C LYS A 126 2.75 -14.99 -9.07
N PHE A 127 1.54 -14.96 -9.61
CA PHE A 127 0.59 -16.07 -9.55
C PHE A 127 0.27 -16.65 -10.93
N PHE A 128 0.82 -16.07 -12.00
CA PHE A 128 0.53 -16.45 -13.39
C PHE A 128 -0.97 -16.41 -13.68
N GLU A 129 -1.66 -15.41 -13.13
CA GLU A 129 -3.10 -15.21 -13.30
C GLU A 129 -3.36 -13.94 -14.09
N GLU A 130 -3.80 -14.10 -15.33
CA GLU A 130 -4.22 -12.99 -16.18
C GLU A 130 -5.63 -12.53 -15.83
N PHE A 131 -5.80 -11.22 -15.73
CA PHE A 131 -7.08 -10.60 -15.45
C PHE A 131 -7.40 -9.51 -16.48
N ALA A 132 -8.62 -9.53 -17.00
CA ALA A 132 -9.10 -8.50 -17.91
C ALA A 132 -9.52 -7.23 -17.15
N THR A 133 -9.49 -6.09 -17.84
CA THR A 133 -10.07 -4.82 -17.37
C THR A 133 -11.12 -4.36 -18.38
N PRO A 134 -12.35 -4.93 -18.34
CA PRO A 134 -13.44 -4.58 -19.25
C PRO A 134 -13.63 -3.07 -19.41
N THR A 135 -13.79 -2.62 -20.65
CA THR A 135 -14.05 -1.20 -20.98
C THR A 135 -15.45 -1.00 -21.52
N GLU A 136 -16.05 -2.04 -22.09
CA GLU A 136 -17.41 -2.04 -22.63
C GLU A 136 -18.31 -3.00 -21.85
N PRO A 137 -19.63 -2.75 -21.75
CA PRO A 137 -20.57 -3.65 -21.08
C PRO A 137 -20.61 -5.05 -21.68
N ALA A 138 -20.43 -5.17 -23.00
CA ALA A 138 -20.45 -6.45 -23.70
C ALA A 138 -19.29 -7.37 -23.31
N ASP A 139 -18.14 -6.82 -22.89
CA ASP A 139 -16.96 -7.58 -22.51
C ASP A 139 -17.24 -8.54 -21.33
N TRP A 140 -18.16 -8.17 -20.44
CA TRP A 140 -18.49 -8.92 -19.22
C TRP A 140 -19.07 -10.32 -19.50
N HIS A 141 -19.67 -10.52 -20.67
CA HIS A 141 -20.20 -11.82 -21.07
C HIS A 141 -19.11 -12.90 -21.21
N HIS A 142 -17.92 -12.51 -21.65
CA HIS A 142 -16.81 -13.43 -21.95
C HIS A 142 -15.72 -13.41 -20.88
N VAL A 143 -15.75 -12.44 -19.98
CA VAL A 143 -14.71 -12.29 -18.95
C VAL A 143 -15.04 -13.14 -17.73
N GLU A 144 -14.16 -14.09 -17.44
CA GLU A 144 -14.22 -14.88 -16.20
C GLU A 144 -13.44 -14.21 -15.06
N ARG A 145 -12.32 -13.55 -15.36
CA ARG A 145 -11.45 -12.89 -14.38
C ARG A 145 -11.34 -11.40 -14.68
N ALA A 146 -11.88 -10.55 -13.81
CA ALA A 146 -11.93 -9.11 -14.01
C ALA A 146 -11.34 -8.32 -12.85
N ILE A 147 -10.55 -7.28 -13.16
CA ILE A 147 -10.10 -6.25 -12.20
C ILE A 147 -10.56 -4.90 -12.72
N VAL A 148 -11.35 -4.19 -11.91
CA VAL A 148 -11.91 -2.88 -12.29
C VAL A 148 -11.95 -1.93 -11.10
N SER A 149 -12.02 -0.64 -11.39
CA SER A 149 -12.18 0.37 -10.35
C SER A 149 -13.59 0.39 -9.78
N TYR A 150 -13.72 0.82 -8.52
CA TYR A 150 -15.03 1.04 -7.90
C TYR A 150 -15.96 1.91 -8.76
N ASP A 151 -15.45 3.03 -9.24
CA ASP A 151 -16.24 4.01 -9.98
C ASP A 151 -16.70 3.45 -11.33
N ARG A 152 -15.86 2.63 -11.99
CA ARG A 152 -16.26 1.93 -13.21
C ARG A 152 -17.31 0.87 -12.93
N ALA A 153 -17.11 0.05 -11.89
CA ALA A 153 -18.02 -1.04 -11.55
C ALA A 153 -19.40 -0.55 -11.13
N CYS A 154 -19.45 0.52 -10.33
CA CYS A 154 -20.71 1.06 -9.80
C CYS A 154 -21.43 1.99 -10.80
N GLY A 155 -20.74 2.44 -11.86
CA GLY A 155 -21.34 3.31 -12.86
C GLY A 155 -22.45 2.61 -13.66
N ASP A 156 -23.49 3.36 -14.02
CA ASP A 156 -24.69 2.88 -14.73
C ASP A 156 -24.37 2.03 -15.95
N ARG A 157 -23.25 2.34 -16.62
CA ARG A 157 -22.77 1.62 -17.81
C ARG A 157 -22.43 0.15 -17.54
N HIS A 158 -21.79 -0.18 -16.42
CA HIS A 158 -21.28 -1.53 -16.16
C HIS A 158 -22.02 -2.27 -15.05
N ALA A 159 -22.65 -1.55 -14.11
CA ALA A 159 -23.24 -2.16 -12.92
C ALA A 159 -24.23 -3.28 -13.28
N ALA A 160 -25.13 -3.03 -14.24
CA ALA A 160 -26.12 -4.01 -14.67
C ALA A 160 -25.48 -5.26 -15.28
N ALA A 161 -24.43 -5.11 -16.11
CA ALA A 161 -23.73 -6.24 -16.73
C ALA A 161 -23.01 -7.09 -15.67
N ILE A 162 -22.36 -6.46 -14.69
CA ILE A 162 -21.65 -7.19 -13.62
C ILE A 162 -22.63 -7.97 -12.74
N LEU A 163 -23.80 -7.39 -12.43
CA LEU A 163 -24.83 -7.99 -11.57
C LEU A 163 -25.59 -9.15 -12.24
N GLN A 164 -25.49 -9.32 -13.56
CA GLN A 164 -26.06 -10.47 -14.27
C GLN A 164 -25.28 -11.77 -14.03
N HIS A 165 -24.05 -11.68 -13.52
CA HIS A 165 -23.19 -12.82 -13.30
C HIS A 165 -23.07 -13.16 -11.81
N ARG A 166 -23.07 -14.45 -11.52
CA ARG A 166 -22.62 -14.97 -10.22
C ARG A 166 -21.10 -15.07 -10.22
N TRP A 167 -20.48 -14.56 -9.16
CA TRP A 167 -19.02 -14.57 -9.00
C TRP A 167 -18.61 -15.64 -7.99
N ASP A 168 -17.60 -16.43 -8.29
CA ASP A 168 -17.12 -17.41 -7.31
C ASP A 168 -16.35 -16.71 -6.19
N LEU A 169 -15.50 -15.75 -6.55
CA LEU A 169 -14.73 -14.95 -5.60
C LEU A 169 -14.84 -13.47 -5.93
N VAL A 170 -15.16 -12.67 -4.91
CA VAL A 170 -15.09 -11.21 -4.98
C VAL A 170 -14.01 -10.70 -4.02
N ILE A 171 -13.01 -9.98 -4.54
CA ILE A 171 -11.99 -9.33 -3.74
C ILE A 171 -12.25 -7.82 -3.75
N VAL A 172 -12.32 -7.22 -2.57
CA VAL A 172 -12.60 -5.79 -2.39
C VAL A 172 -11.40 -5.18 -1.68
N ASP A 173 -10.58 -4.48 -2.43
CA ASP A 173 -9.36 -3.84 -1.96
C ASP A 173 -9.62 -2.40 -1.49
N GLU A 174 -9.00 -1.98 -0.40
CA GLU A 174 -9.36 -0.75 0.32
C GLU A 174 -10.83 -0.72 0.76
N ALA A 175 -11.27 -1.79 1.44
CA ALA A 175 -12.66 -1.98 1.87
C ALA A 175 -13.20 -0.85 2.79
N HIS A 176 -12.32 -0.02 3.36
CA HIS A 176 -12.72 1.20 4.07
C HIS A 176 -13.54 2.16 3.16
N LYS A 177 -13.37 2.08 1.83
CA LYS A 177 -14.14 2.87 0.84
C LYS A 177 -15.59 2.40 0.66
N VAL A 178 -15.95 1.24 1.19
CA VAL A 178 -17.30 0.65 1.04
C VAL A 178 -18.04 0.46 2.37
N LYS A 179 -17.53 1.03 3.48
CA LYS A 179 -18.15 0.88 4.81
C LYS A 179 -19.44 1.67 5.03
N ASN A 180 -19.73 2.67 4.19
CA ASN A 180 -20.92 3.51 4.34
C ASN A 180 -22.12 2.91 3.60
N HIS A 181 -23.12 2.42 4.36
CA HIS A 181 -24.34 1.81 3.83
C HIS A 181 -25.16 2.69 2.86
N VAL A 182 -25.01 4.01 2.89
CA VAL A 182 -25.72 4.94 1.99
C VAL A 182 -25.05 5.01 0.62
N SER A 183 -23.75 4.73 0.55
CA SER A 183 -22.94 4.87 -0.66
C SER A 183 -23.40 3.92 -1.78
N GLU A 184 -23.27 4.38 -3.03
CA GLU A 184 -23.54 3.57 -4.21
C GLU A 184 -22.66 2.33 -4.24
N ARG A 185 -21.38 2.46 -3.85
CA ARG A 185 -20.42 1.35 -3.77
C ARG A 185 -20.90 0.24 -2.84
N TYR A 186 -21.38 0.58 -1.65
CA TYR A 186 -21.94 -0.42 -0.72
C TYR A 186 -23.21 -1.07 -1.28
N LYS A 187 -24.12 -0.27 -1.84
CA LYS A 187 -25.37 -0.78 -2.43
C LYS A 187 -25.12 -1.72 -3.60
N PHE A 188 -24.16 -1.39 -4.46
CA PHE A 188 -23.71 -2.23 -5.55
C PHE A 188 -23.13 -3.54 -5.02
N LEU A 189 -22.14 -3.46 -4.12
CA LEU A 189 -21.53 -4.65 -3.52
C LEU A 189 -22.54 -5.53 -2.79
N LYS A 190 -23.56 -4.98 -2.14
CA LYS A 190 -24.59 -5.78 -1.49
C LYS A 190 -25.40 -6.64 -2.48
N GLN A 191 -25.51 -6.22 -3.74
CA GLN A 191 -26.26 -6.91 -4.80
C GLN A 191 -25.43 -7.93 -5.58
N VAL A 192 -24.09 -7.82 -5.56
CA VAL A 192 -23.21 -8.76 -6.29
C VAL A 192 -23.35 -10.17 -5.69
N ASP A 193 -23.89 -11.10 -6.47
CA ASP A 193 -24.01 -12.51 -6.08
C ASP A 193 -22.66 -13.22 -6.06
N ARG A 194 -22.37 -13.94 -4.98
CA ARG A 194 -21.03 -14.49 -4.72
C ARG A 194 -20.93 -15.68 -3.75
N ASN A 195 -19.97 -16.57 -4.00
CA ASN A 195 -19.64 -17.69 -3.10
C ASN A 195 -18.65 -17.28 -2.01
N PHE A 196 -17.54 -16.66 -2.39
CA PHE A 196 -16.45 -16.22 -1.54
C PHE A 196 -16.28 -14.69 -1.62
N ILE A 197 -15.80 -14.10 -0.53
CA ILE A 197 -15.50 -12.67 -0.49
C ILE A 197 -14.35 -12.35 0.45
N LEU A 198 -13.39 -11.57 -0.05
CA LEU A 198 -12.28 -11.04 0.73
C LEU A 198 -12.37 -9.52 0.77
N LEU A 199 -12.41 -8.95 1.98
CA LEU A 199 -12.36 -7.51 2.22
C LEU A 199 -10.97 -7.13 2.72
N LEU A 200 -10.18 -6.41 1.93
CA LEU A 200 -8.82 -6.04 2.29
C LEU A 200 -8.82 -4.60 2.81
N THR A 201 -8.28 -4.38 4.01
CA THR A 201 -8.16 -3.04 4.59
C THR A 201 -7.04 -2.99 5.61
N ALA A 202 -6.38 -1.84 5.77
CA ALA A 202 -5.46 -1.63 6.88
C ALA A 202 -6.16 -1.19 8.18
N THR A 203 -7.39 -0.69 8.07
CA THR A 203 -8.11 -0.06 9.19
C THR A 203 -9.49 -0.69 9.33
N PRO A 204 -9.63 -1.78 10.12
CA PRO A 204 -10.89 -2.51 10.20
C PRO A 204 -12.04 -1.69 10.83
N LEU A 205 -11.72 -0.66 11.61
CA LEU A 205 -12.69 0.18 12.32
C LEU A 205 -12.18 1.63 12.39
N GLN A 206 -12.81 2.54 11.62
CA GLN A 206 -12.29 3.90 11.42
C GLN A 206 -13.06 4.99 12.15
N ASN A 207 -14.37 4.85 12.41
CA ASN A 207 -15.11 5.92 13.11
C ASN A 207 -16.15 5.45 14.12
N ASN A 208 -16.81 4.31 13.87
CA ASN A 208 -17.88 3.79 14.73
C ASN A 208 -18.20 2.32 14.42
N LEU A 209 -18.95 1.68 15.33
CA LEU A 209 -19.32 0.27 15.22
C LEU A 209 -20.29 -0.05 14.08
N ARG A 210 -20.90 0.97 13.45
CA ARG A 210 -21.76 0.77 12.27
C ARG A 210 -20.95 0.36 11.04
N GLU A 211 -19.73 0.86 10.93
CA GLU A 211 -18.82 0.50 9.85
C GLU A 211 -18.49 -0.99 9.92
N LEU A 212 -18.15 -1.49 11.11
CA LEU A 212 -17.92 -2.91 11.36
C LEU A 212 -19.15 -3.76 11.02
N TYR A 213 -20.33 -3.36 11.52
CA TYR A 213 -21.59 -4.04 11.20
C TYR A 213 -21.82 -4.15 9.68
N ASN A 214 -21.59 -3.07 8.93
CA ASN A 214 -21.78 -3.05 7.48
C ASN A 214 -20.80 -4.00 6.78
N LEU A 215 -19.52 -4.02 7.17
CA LEU A 215 -18.51 -4.92 6.59
C LEU A 215 -18.83 -6.39 6.88
N ILE A 216 -19.19 -6.74 8.12
CA ILE A 216 -19.60 -8.11 8.48
C ILE A 216 -20.87 -8.50 7.73
N THR A 217 -21.82 -7.56 7.55
CA THR A 217 -23.04 -7.82 6.77
C THR A 217 -22.73 -8.13 5.29
N LEU A 218 -21.71 -7.50 4.69
CA LEU A 218 -21.28 -7.84 3.33
C LEU A 218 -20.64 -9.23 3.25
N LEU A 219 -19.94 -9.67 4.29
CA LEU A 219 -19.37 -11.01 4.36
C LEU A 219 -20.43 -12.09 4.58
N ARG A 220 -21.28 -11.91 5.60
CA ARG A 220 -22.27 -12.87 6.06
C ARG A 220 -23.62 -12.17 6.27
N PRO A 221 -24.40 -11.98 5.19
CA PRO A 221 -25.70 -11.31 5.26
C PRO A 221 -26.63 -11.99 6.27
N GLY A 222 -27.20 -11.21 7.19
CA GLY A 222 -28.19 -11.67 8.17
C GLY A 222 -27.63 -12.21 9.50
N GLN A 223 -26.32 -12.48 9.61
CA GLN A 223 -25.72 -13.05 10.84
C GLN A 223 -25.88 -12.14 12.06
N LEU A 224 -25.73 -10.82 11.89
CA LEU A 224 -25.80 -9.83 12.97
C LEU A 224 -27.22 -9.27 13.19
N GLY A 225 -28.25 -9.86 12.57
CA GLY A 225 -29.61 -9.33 12.61
C GLY A 225 -29.72 -7.94 11.95
N THR A 226 -30.60 -7.11 12.49
CA THR A 226 -30.77 -5.72 12.05
C THR A 226 -29.84 -4.76 12.81
N TRP A 227 -29.49 -3.63 12.20
CA TRP A 227 -28.70 -2.58 12.88
C TRP A 227 -29.30 -2.16 14.23
N ALA A 228 -30.63 -2.09 14.34
CA ALA A 228 -31.30 -1.72 15.59
C ALA A 228 -31.15 -2.77 16.70
N GLN A 229 -31.03 -4.06 16.35
CA GLN A 229 -30.70 -5.13 17.30
C GLN A 229 -29.23 -5.03 17.71
N PHE A 230 -28.33 -5.01 16.72
CA PHE A 230 -26.88 -4.90 16.96
C PHE A 230 -26.52 -3.68 17.82
N GLN A 231 -27.10 -2.51 17.53
CA GLN A 231 -26.88 -1.30 18.31
C GLN A 231 -27.37 -1.42 19.76
N ARG A 232 -28.51 -2.11 19.98
CA ARG A 232 -29.03 -2.32 21.34
C ARG A 232 -28.20 -3.30 22.14
N GLU A 233 -27.56 -4.26 21.50
CA GLU A 233 -26.79 -5.33 22.16
C GLU A 233 -25.33 -4.92 22.39
N HIS A 234 -24.68 -4.34 21.38
CA HIS A 234 -23.23 -4.17 21.38
C HIS A 234 -22.74 -2.72 21.47
N VAL A 235 -23.61 -1.72 21.34
CA VAL A 235 -23.21 -0.30 21.33
C VAL A 235 -23.65 0.40 22.63
N VAL A 236 -22.78 1.26 23.17
CA VAL A 236 -23.12 2.10 24.32
C VAL A 236 -24.13 3.16 23.91
N ARG A 237 -25.15 3.38 24.74
CA ARG A 237 -26.18 4.39 24.45
C ARG A 237 -25.58 5.79 24.50
N GLY A 238 -25.70 6.55 23.41
CA GLY A 238 -25.18 7.91 23.30
C GLY A 238 -23.76 8.01 22.73
N ASP A 239 -23.02 6.90 22.64
CA ASP A 239 -21.68 6.87 22.05
C ASP A 239 -21.58 5.71 21.02
N PRO A 240 -21.69 6.01 19.71
CA PRO A 240 -21.65 4.99 18.66
C PRO A 240 -20.25 4.40 18.44
N ARG A 241 -19.22 4.96 19.09
CA ARG A 241 -17.83 4.50 18.99
C ARG A 241 -17.51 3.43 20.02
N ARG A 242 -18.22 3.44 21.15
CA ARG A 242 -17.91 2.57 22.28
C ARG A 242 -18.72 1.28 22.28
N ALA A 243 -17.99 0.18 22.38
CA ALA A 243 -18.55 -1.14 22.58
C ALA A 243 -19.11 -1.28 24.00
N ARG A 244 -20.27 -1.92 24.14
CA ARG A 244 -20.83 -2.28 25.45
C ARG A 244 -20.00 -3.39 26.11
N SER A 245 -19.55 -4.37 25.33
CA SER A 245 -18.57 -5.37 25.71
C SER A 245 -17.60 -5.55 24.54
N PRO A 246 -16.33 -5.09 24.68
CA PRO A 246 -15.28 -5.36 23.71
C PRO A 246 -15.07 -6.85 23.45
N GLU A 247 -15.21 -7.68 24.49
CA GLU A 247 -15.01 -9.14 24.41
C GLU A 247 -16.04 -9.80 23.49
N ALA A 248 -17.31 -9.45 23.64
CA ALA A 248 -18.38 -9.97 22.78
C ALA A 248 -18.20 -9.56 21.32
N LEU A 249 -17.73 -8.33 21.07
CA LEU A 249 -17.40 -7.91 19.70
C LEU A 249 -16.16 -8.63 19.17
N ARG A 250 -15.15 -8.87 20.01
CA ARG A 250 -13.96 -9.62 19.65
C ARG A 250 -14.27 -11.05 19.24
N GLU A 251 -15.20 -11.69 19.94
CA GLU A 251 -15.70 -13.03 19.58
C GLU A 251 -16.44 -13.03 18.23
N LEU A 252 -17.17 -11.97 17.90
CA LEU A 252 -17.81 -11.83 16.60
C LEU A 252 -16.81 -11.58 15.48
N THR A 253 -15.81 -10.71 15.71
CA THR A 253 -14.81 -10.38 14.70
C THR A 253 -13.81 -11.51 14.49
N SER A 254 -13.46 -12.29 15.51
CA SER A 254 -12.53 -13.43 15.39
C SER A 254 -13.01 -14.53 14.45
N GLN A 255 -14.30 -14.58 14.14
CA GLN A 255 -14.90 -15.56 13.22
C GLN A 255 -14.82 -15.17 11.74
N VAL A 256 -14.46 -13.93 11.45
CA VAL A 256 -14.53 -13.34 10.09
C VAL A 256 -13.35 -12.43 9.75
N MET A 257 -12.54 -12.03 10.72
CA MET A 257 -11.46 -11.08 10.53
C MET A 257 -10.14 -11.69 10.98
N VAL A 258 -9.12 -11.43 10.18
CA VAL A 258 -7.73 -11.74 10.48
C VAL A 258 -6.97 -10.43 10.50
N ARG A 259 -6.04 -10.27 11.44
CA ARG A 259 -5.18 -9.09 11.57
C ARG A 259 -3.76 -9.50 11.90
N THR A 260 -2.80 -9.02 11.13
CA THR A 260 -1.37 -9.01 11.45
C THR A 260 -0.90 -7.60 11.71
N ARG A 261 -0.21 -7.36 12.83
CA ARG A 261 0.44 -6.08 13.11
C ARG A 261 1.90 -6.11 12.75
N ARG A 262 2.43 -4.99 12.25
CA ARG A 262 3.83 -4.88 11.87
C ARG A 262 4.73 -5.08 13.06
N ALA A 263 4.42 -4.55 14.25
CA ALA A 263 5.24 -4.79 15.45
C ALA A 263 5.47 -6.28 15.73
N SER A 264 4.47 -7.12 15.44
CA SER A 264 4.49 -8.56 15.72
C SER A 264 5.29 -9.35 14.68
N VAL A 265 5.44 -8.81 13.48
CA VAL A 265 6.28 -9.38 12.42
C VAL A 265 7.52 -8.55 12.12
N ALA A 266 7.71 -7.41 12.80
CA ALA A 266 8.79 -6.44 12.57
C ALA A 266 10.16 -7.08 12.72
N PRO A 267 10.35 -8.01 13.66
CA PRO A 267 11.58 -8.74 13.67
C PRO A 267 11.76 -9.48 12.31
N VAL A 268 10.76 -10.19 11.78
CA VAL A 268 10.84 -10.92 10.47
C VAL A 268 10.96 -9.97 9.26
N ILE A 269 10.29 -8.82 9.34
CA ILE A 269 10.27 -7.78 8.32
C ILE A 269 11.42 -6.81 8.60
N ASN A 270 12.62 -7.21 8.19
CA ASN A 270 13.82 -6.38 8.26
C ASN A 270 13.72 -5.18 7.29
N LEU A 271 12.88 -4.20 7.65
CA LEU A 271 12.74 -2.95 6.91
C LEU A 271 13.83 -1.99 7.38
N PRO A 272 14.70 -1.52 6.47
CA PRO A 272 15.79 -0.63 6.84
C PRO A 272 15.25 0.74 7.29
N PRO A 273 16.04 1.52 8.05
CA PRO A 273 15.60 2.82 8.53
C PRO A 273 15.30 3.81 7.38
N ARG A 274 14.50 4.82 7.70
CA ARG A 274 14.23 5.99 6.86
C ARG A 274 15.10 7.14 7.34
N LYS A 275 15.78 7.85 6.43
CA LYS A 275 16.61 9.01 6.76
C LYS A 275 16.13 10.25 6.01
N PRO A 276 15.27 11.08 6.62
CA PRO A 276 14.94 12.37 6.05
C PRO A 276 16.14 13.30 6.06
N THR A 277 16.31 14.03 4.96
CA THR A 277 17.29 15.10 4.81
C THR A 277 16.62 16.31 4.17
N HIS A 278 16.94 17.47 4.72
CA HIS A 278 16.39 18.75 4.30
C HIS A 278 17.58 19.66 3.97
N PRO A 279 18.08 19.62 2.72
CA PRO A 279 19.19 20.48 2.32
C PRO A 279 18.85 21.94 2.56
N ASP A 280 19.88 22.70 2.93
CA ASP A 280 19.73 24.12 3.16
C ASP A 280 19.67 24.89 1.83
N ILE A 281 18.55 25.56 1.59
CA ILE A 281 18.27 26.23 0.31
C ILE A 281 17.81 27.66 0.60
N SER A 282 18.51 28.63 0.01
CA SER A 282 18.11 30.05 0.02
C SER A 282 17.78 30.47 -1.39
N LEU A 283 16.64 31.14 -1.58
CA LEU A 283 16.26 31.68 -2.89
C LEU A 283 17.32 32.64 -3.40
N THR A 284 17.56 32.63 -4.71
CA THR A 284 18.35 33.69 -5.36
C THR A 284 17.63 35.04 -5.23
N ARG A 285 18.35 36.15 -5.47
CA ARG A 285 17.76 37.49 -5.39
C ARG A 285 16.53 37.63 -6.28
N ASP A 286 16.59 37.12 -7.51
CA ASP A 286 15.51 37.25 -8.49
C ASP A 286 14.32 36.36 -8.12
N GLU A 287 14.57 35.13 -7.67
CA GLU A 287 13.54 34.24 -7.15
C GLU A 287 12.84 34.83 -5.91
N ALA A 288 13.60 35.40 -4.98
CA ALA A 288 13.05 35.99 -3.76
C ALA A 288 12.15 37.20 -4.06
N VAL A 289 12.52 38.02 -5.05
CA VAL A 289 11.67 39.15 -5.47
C VAL A 289 10.41 38.62 -6.18
N LEU A 290 10.55 37.69 -7.12
CA LEU A 290 9.42 37.06 -7.81
C LEU A 290 8.45 36.42 -6.81
N TYR A 291 8.99 35.72 -5.80
CA TYR A 291 8.23 35.08 -4.74
C TYR A 291 7.38 36.09 -3.96
N ARG A 292 8.02 37.12 -3.39
CA ARG A 292 7.33 38.14 -2.58
C ARG A 292 6.24 38.87 -3.37
N GLU A 293 6.53 39.25 -4.61
CA GLU A 293 5.56 39.96 -5.44
C GLU A 293 4.39 39.08 -5.87
N THR A 294 4.66 37.81 -6.18
CA THR A 294 3.60 36.85 -6.51
C THR A 294 2.72 36.59 -5.28
N VAL A 295 3.31 36.39 -4.09
CA VAL A 295 2.55 36.26 -2.83
C VAL A 295 1.65 37.47 -2.60
N ALA A 296 2.20 38.69 -2.73
CA ALA A 296 1.44 39.92 -2.57
C ALA A 296 0.30 40.02 -3.59
N PHE A 297 0.58 39.70 -4.86
CA PHE A 297 -0.41 39.66 -5.93
C PHE A 297 -1.54 38.65 -5.65
N LEU A 298 -1.21 37.42 -5.23
CA LEU A 298 -2.20 36.38 -4.97
C LEU A 298 -3.10 36.71 -3.76
N ARG A 299 -2.53 37.27 -2.69
CA ARG A 299 -3.31 37.76 -1.52
C ARG A 299 -4.28 38.87 -1.91
N ASP A 300 -3.80 39.84 -2.69
CA ASP A 300 -4.60 40.95 -3.18
C ASP A 300 -5.70 40.49 -4.14
N LEU A 301 -5.34 39.62 -5.09
CA LEU A 301 -6.24 39.02 -6.06
C LEU A 301 -7.37 38.23 -5.38
N TYR A 302 -7.09 37.47 -4.31
CA TYR A 302 -8.13 36.79 -3.55
C TYR A 302 -9.11 37.75 -2.86
N ARG A 303 -8.62 38.86 -2.32
CA ARG A 303 -9.44 39.83 -1.57
C ARG A 303 -10.28 40.70 -2.51
N HIS A 304 -9.71 41.11 -3.65
CA HIS A 304 -10.24 42.22 -4.45
C HIS A 304 -10.33 41.93 -5.96
N GLY A 305 -9.70 40.87 -6.46
CA GLY A 305 -9.46 40.70 -7.91
C GLY A 305 -10.55 40.04 -8.75
N LEU A 306 -11.69 39.69 -8.15
CA LEU A 306 -12.83 39.07 -8.85
C LEU A 306 -13.90 40.10 -9.23
N TYR A 307 -14.44 40.01 -10.45
CA TYR A 307 -15.52 40.87 -10.93
C TYR A 307 -16.78 40.79 -10.05
N GLN A 308 -17.34 41.93 -9.63
CA GLN A 308 -18.67 42.01 -9.03
C GLN A 308 -19.71 42.24 -10.14
N PRO A 309 -20.77 41.41 -10.27
CA PRO A 309 -21.85 41.69 -11.20
C PRO A 309 -22.47 43.06 -10.86
N SER A 310 -22.72 43.87 -11.88
CA SER A 310 -23.45 45.12 -11.75
C SER A 310 -24.86 44.88 -11.17
N GLU A 311 -25.37 45.83 -10.38
CA GLU A 311 -26.63 45.80 -9.62
C GLU A 311 -27.93 45.58 -10.43
N ARG A 312 -27.86 45.21 -11.72
CA ARG A 312 -29.03 45.15 -12.62
C ARG A 312 -29.62 43.76 -12.86
N GLU A 313 -29.16 42.71 -12.18
CA GLU A 313 -29.81 41.40 -12.24
C GLU A 313 -29.87 40.74 -10.85
N GLU A 314 -30.82 41.19 -10.02
CA GLU A 314 -31.05 40.61 -8.68
C GLU A 314 -32.25 39.65 -8.66
N THR A 315 -31.95 38.36 -8.49
CA THR A 315 -32.72 37.47 -7.61
C THR A 315 -31.75 36.91 -6.58
N GLU A 316 -31.94 37.30 -5.32
CA GLU A 316 -30.96 37.19 -4.22
C GLU A 316 -30.48 35.73 -3.93
N ASP A 317 -31.30 34.74 -4.25
CA ASP A 317 -31.04 33.33 -3.89
C ASP A 317 -30.15 32.58 -4.91
N ARG A 318 -30.17 33.01 -6.18
CA ARG A 318 -29.28 32.46 -7.23
C ARG A 318 -27.90 33.11 -7.22
N ALA A 319 -27.82 34.39 -6.85
CA ALA A 319 -26.57 35.16 -6.77
C ALA A 319 -25.66 34.65 -5.63
N ARG A 320 -26.21 34.35 -4.44
CA ARG A 320 -25.44 33.77 -3.33
C ARG A 320 -24.87 32.38 -3.67
N ARG A 321 -25.63 31.54 -4.38
CA ARG A 321 -25.18 30.21 -4.84
C ARG A 321 -24.11 30.29 -5.93
N ARG A 322 -24.22 31.22 -6.89
CA ARG A 322 -23.19 31.48 -7.92
C ARG A 322 -21.91 32.09 -7.34
N ARG A 323 -22.00 33.07 -6.42
CA ARG A 323 -20.84 33.68 -5.72
C ARG A 323 -20.06 32.65 -4.89
N ARG A 324 -20.76 31.73 -4.21
CA ARG A 324 -20.11 30.61 -3.47
C ARG A 324 -19.40 29.62 -4.41
N ARG A 325 -19.98 29.30 -5.58
CA ARG A 325 -19.32 28.45 -6.60
C ARG A 325 -18.10 29.12 -7.24
N GLY A 326 -18.16 30.43 -7.51
CA GLY A 326 -17.06 31.20 -8.11
C GLY A 326 -15.83 31.33 -7.21
N ARG A 327 -16.01 31.60 -5.91
CA ARG A 327 -14.88 31.63 -4.96
C ARG A 327 -14.22 30.27 -4.77
N GLY A 328 -14.99 29.17 -4.70
CA GLY A 328 -14.42 27.83 -4.54
C GLY A 328 -13.56 27.38 -5.73
N MET A 329 -13.99 27.67 -6.96
CA MET A 329 -13.20 27.40 -8.17
C MET A 329 -11.91 28.24 -8.19
N PHE A 330 -12.00 29.50 -7.76
CA PHE A 330 -10.87 30.41 -7.68
C PHE A 330 -9.84 30.01 -6.61
N THR A 331 -10.28 29.50 -5.45
CA THR A 331 -9.39 28.96 -4.42
C THR A 331 -8.53 27.81 -4.94
N LEU A 332 -9.08 26.94 -5.79
CA LEU A 332 -8.34 25.84 -6.42
C LEU A 332 -7.27 26.35 -7.40
N GLU A 333 -7.57 27.40 -8.16
CA GLU A 333 -6.60 28.03 -9.06
C GLU A 333 -5.46 28.70 -8.29
N LEU A 334 -5.78 29.42 -7.20
CA LEU A 334 -4.79 30.01 -6.31
C LEU A 334 -3.88 28.96 -5.68
N MET A 335 -4.47 27.87 -5.18
CA MET A 335 -3.72 26.76 -4.59
C MET A 335 -2.71 26.16 -5.58
N ARG A 336 -3.13 25.96 -6.85
CA ARG A 336 -2.25 25.50 -7.92
C ARG A 336 -1.13 26.48 -8.24
N LEU A 337 -1.36 27.79 -8.09
CA LEU A 337 -0.34 28.82 -8.27
C LEU A 337 0.65 28.83 -7.10
N LEU A 338 0.18 28.63 -5.87
CA LEU A 338 1.05 28.52 -4.69
C LEU A 338 1.97 27.30 -4.78
N GLN A 339 1.45 26.15 -5.21
CA GLN A 339 2.27 24.96 -5.45
C GLN A 339 3.32 25.19 -6.54
N ARG A 340 2.98 25.91 -7.61
CA ARG A 340 3.93 26.26 -8.69
C ARG A 340 4.94 27.34 -8.31
N LEU A 341 4.58 28.23 -7.41
CA LEU A 341 5.45 29.29 -6.92
C LEU A 341 6.72 28.71 -6.28
N THR A 342 6.56 27.59 -5.58
CA THR A 342 7.67 26.87 -4.95
C THR A 342 8.29 25.84 -5.88
N SER A 343 7.82 25.68 -7.11
CA SER A 343 8.30 24.69 -8.07
C SER A 343 9.51 25.18 -8.87
N SER A 344 9.24 26.08 -9.81
CA SER A 344 10.19 26.64 -10.76
C SER A 344 9.56 27.87 -11.40
N ALA A 345 10.39 28.85 -11.76
CA ALA A 345 9.91 30.08 -12.38
C ALA A 345 9.19 29.81 -13.72
N GLN A 346 9.62 28.80 -14.48
CA GLN A 346 8.99 28.41 -15.74
C GLN A 346 7.55 27.87 -15.54
N ALA A 347 7.33 27.00 -14.54
CA ALA A 347 5.99 26.48 -14.24
C ALA A 347 5.05 27.59 -13.75
N LEU A 348 5.56 28.51 -12.94
CA LEU A 348 4.82 29.68 -12.47
C LEU A 348 4.43 30.61 -13.62
N GLY A 349 5.38 30.95 -14.49
CA GLY A 349 5.18 31.90 -15.60
C GLY A 349 4.05 31.51 -16.53
N GLY A 350 4.00 30.24 -16.98
CA GLY A 350 2.92 29.76 -17.83
C GLY A 350 1.54 29.81 -17.15
N SER A 351 1.50 29.62 -15.82
CA SER A 351 0.25 29.65 -15.06
C SER A 351 -0.25 31.07 -14.81
N LEU A 352 0.67 32.01 -14.55
CA LEU A 352 0.35 33.43 -14.43
C LEU A 352 -0.13 34.02 -15.77
N GLU A 353 0.46 33.57 -16.88
CA GLU A 353 0.00 33.96 -18.21
C GLU A 353 -1.41 33.44 -18.49
N ALA A 354 -1.68 32.16 -18.25
CA ALA A 354 -3.02 31.59 -18.37
C ALA A 354 -4.04 32.30 -17.48
N LEU A 355 -3.67 32.58 -16.22
CA LEU A 355 -4.48 33.36 -15.29
C LEU A 355 -4.79 34.76 -15.84
N SER A 356 -3.79 35.45 -16.42
CA SER A 356 -3.96 36.81 -16.98
C SER A 356 -4.94 36.88 -18.15
N GLN A 357 -5.23 35.75 -18.79
CA GLN A 357 -6.20 35.65 -19.89
C GLN A 357 -7.62 35.36 -19.37
N GLY A 358 -7.80 35.08 -18.08
CA GLY A 358 -9.08 34.74 -17.47
C GLY A 358 -10.09 35.89 -17.52
N GLU A 359 -11.27 35.60 -18.06
CA GLU A 359 -12.37 36.58 -18.21
C GLU A 359 -12.93 37.09 -16.87
N LEU A 360 -12.76 36.32 -15.80
CA LEU A 360 -13.27 36.63 -14.46
C LEU A 360 -12.46 37.66 -13.69
N LEU A 361 -11.24 37.97 -14.16
CA LEU A 361 -10.34 38.92 -13.52
C LEU A 361 -10.58 40.35 -13.99
N LEU A 362 -10.48 41.29 -13.05
CA LEU A 362 -10.43 42.72 -13.35
C LEU A 362 -9.20 43.06 -14.22
N PRO A 363 -9.30 44.03 -15.17
CA PRO A 363 -8.22 44.33 -16.12
C PRO A 363 -6.85 44.63 -15.49
N GLU A 364 -6.84 45.31 -14.33
CA GLU A 364 -5.61 45.63 -13.60
C GLU A 364 -4.84 44.38 -13.12
N TYR A 365 -5.55 43.33 -12.69
CA TYR A 365 -4.94 42.06 -12.27
C TYR A 365 -4.47 41.23 -13.46
N ARG A 366 -5.10 41.37 -14.63
CA ARG A 366 -4.60 40.77 -15.87
C ARG A 366 -3.25 41.35 -16.26
N ILE A 367 -3.11 42.68 -16.19
CA ILE A 367 -1.84 43.36 -16.50
C ILE A 367 -0.75 42.94 -15.51
N ARG A 368 -1.04 42.98 -14.20
CA ARG A 368 -0.09 42.55 -13.16
C ARG A 368 0.30 41.08 -13.29
N GLY A 369 -0.66 40.20 -13.58
CA GLY A 369 -0.42 38.78 -13.82
C GLY A 369 0.53 38.54 -15.00
N ARG A 370 0.34 39.28 -16.12
CA ARG A 370 1.24 39.20 -17.28
C ARG A 370 2.65 39.72 -16.97
N GLN A 371 2.77 40.83 -16.25
CA GLN A 371 4.07 41.35 -15.81
C GLN A 371 4.83 40.33 -14.94
N LEU A 372 4.14 39.68 -14.00
CA LEU A 372 4.74 38.63 -13.19
C LEU A 372 5.13 37.39 -14.03
N ALA A 373 4.33 37.03 -15.05
CA ALA A 373 4.66 35.95 -15.97
C ALA A 373 5.95 36.24 -16.77
N ASP A 374 6.11 37.47 -17.26
CA ASP A 374 7.32 37.90 -17.98
C ASP A 374 8.56 37.88 -17.07
N ARG A 375 8.40 38.34 -15.83
CA ARG A 375 9.47 38.25 -14.83
C ARG A 375 9.85 36.82 -14.50
N ALA A 376 8.86 35.94 -14.34
CA ALA A 376 9.11 34.52 -14.11
C ALA A 376 9.91 33.88 -15.26
N ARG A 377 9.64 34.28 -16.51
CA ARG A 377 10.43 33.85 -17.68
C ARG A 377 11.86 34.38 -17.70
N SER A 378 12.12 35.54 -17.09
CA SER A 378 13.47 36.13 -17.02
C SER A 378 14.38 35.51 -15.95
N VAL A 379 13.82 34.74 -15.01
CA VAL A 379 14.61 34.05 -13.98
C VAL A 379 15.36 32.88 -14.63
N THR A 380 16.68 32.95 -14.66
CA THR A 380 17.55 31.95 -15.30
C THR A 380 18.22 31.00 -14.30
N THR A 381 18.40 31.43 -13.05
CA THR A 381 18.96 30.63 -11.96
C THR A 381 17.86 30.14 -11.02
N GLN A 382 18.01 28.92 -10.49
CA GLN A 382 17.03 28.31 -9.60
C GLN A 382 17.73 27.62 -8.43
N ALA A 383 17.51 28.11 -7.22
CA ALA A 383 18.21 27.63 -6.02
C ALA A 383 18.03 26.12 -5.77
N LYS A 384 16.81 25.59 -5.98
CA LYS A 384 16.54 24.15 -5.83
C LYS A 384 17.23 23.31 -6.90
N LEU A 385 17.31 23.81 -8.13
CA LEU A 385 17.98 23.12 -9.23
C LEU A 385 19.47 22.97 -8.98
N GLU A 386 20.12 24.00 -8.44
CA GLU A 386 21.54 23.95 -8.09
C GLU A 386 21.85 22.89 -7.01
N VAL A 387 20.99 22.79 -6.00
CA VAL A 387 21.11 21.76 -4.96
C VAL A 387 20.83 20.37 -5.52
N PHE A 388 19.84 20.25 -6.41
CA PHE A 388 19.56 19.00 -7.11
C PHE A 388 20.75 18.52 -7.96
N CYS A 389 21.36 19.40 -8.76
CA CYS A 389 22.55 19.08 -9.55
C CYS A 389 23.71 18.65 -8.66
N ARG A 390 23.97 19.38 -7.58
CA ARG A 390 25.04 19.04 -6.62
C ARG A 390 24.82 17.67 -5.98
N PHE A 391 23.58 17.37 -5.61
CA PHE A 391 23.21 16.06 -5.07
C PHE A 391 23.46 14.95 -6.10
N LEU A 392 23.05 15.15 -7.36
CA LEU A 392 23.28 14.17 -8.42
C LEU A 392 24.76 13.98 -8.76
N SER A 393 25.56 15.04 -8.83
CA SER A 393 27.00 14.94 -9.08
C SER A 393 27.74 14.17 -7.98
N GLY A 394 27.26 14.25 -6.74
CA GLY A 394 27.82 13.53 -5.59
C GLY A 394 27.28 12.11 -5.41
N ASN A 395 26.33 11.66 -6.24
CA ASN A 395 25.61 10.40 -6.04
C ASN A 395 25.61 9.54 -7.32
N GLY A 396 26.12 8.31 -7.23
CA GLY A 396 26.15 7.35 -8.33
C GLY A 396 24.96 6.39 -8.39
N ASP A 397 24.15 6.32 -7.33
CA ASP A 397 23.03 5.38 -7.23
C ASP A 397 21.82 5.84 -8.04
N ARG A 398 20.87 4.93 -8.29
CA ARG A 398 19.55 5.29 -8.82
C ARG A 398 18.81 6.25 -7.90
N VAL A 399 18.18 7.26 -8.49
CA VAL A 399 17.40 8.27 -7.76
C VAL A 399 16.01 8.36 -8.37
N ILE A 400 14.99 8.46 -7.51
CA ILE A 400 13.63 8.81 -7.92
C ILE A 400 13.37 10.25 -7.52
N VAL A 401 12.92 11.07 -8.46
CA VAL A 401 12.61 12.48 -8.22
C VAL A 401 11.14 12.69 -8.52
N PHE A 402 10.40 13.19 -7.53
CA PHE A 402 9.00 13.54 -7.70
C PHE A 402 8.84 15.04 -7.96
N THR A 403 8.11 15.38 -9.02
CA THR A 403 7.69 16.75 -9.36
C THR A 403 6.28 16.75 -9.93
N GLU A 404 5.47 17.76 -9.62
CA GLU A 404 4.07 17.81 -10.06
C GLU A 404 3.87 18.45 -11.44
N HIS A 405 4.87 19.15 -11.96
CA HIS A 405 4.69 20.05 -13.10
C HIS A 405 5.60 19.66 -14.28
N LEU A 406 4.99 19.50 -15.47
CA LEU A 406 5.71 19.14 -16.69
C LEU A 406 6.84 20.12 -17.07
N PRO A 407 6.68 21.46 -16.94
CA PRO A 407 7.78 22.39 -17.21
C PRO A 407 8.99 22.14 -16.29
N THR A 408 8.73 21.83 -15.02
CA THR A 408 9.76 21.53 -14.02
C THR A 408 10.41 20.19 -14.28
N LEU A 409 9.64 19.19 -14.69
CA LEU A 409 10.17 17.90 -15.12
C LEU A 409 11.16 18.05 -16.27
N ALA A 410 10.83 18.85 -17.30
CA ALA A 410 11.73 19.11 -18.43
C ALA A 410 13.03 19.84 -17.99
N LEU A 411 12.93 20.77 -17.04
CA LEU A 411 14.09 21.43 -16.43
C LEU A 411 14.99 20.42 -15.71
N LEU A 412 14.41 19.52 -14.93
CA LEU A 412 15.13 18.48 -14.18
C LEU A 412 15.76 17.44 -15.10
N GLU A 413 15.09 17.10 -16.21
CA GLU A 413 15.60 16.18 -17.23
C GLU A 413 16.89 16.73 -17.83
N LYS A 414 16.86 17.97 -18.32
CA LYS A 414 18.04 18.64 -18.83
C LYS A 414 19.14 18.75 -17.77
N ALA A 415 18.80 19.15 -16.55
CA ALA A 415 19.77 19.33 -15.47
C ALA A 415 20.45 18.01 -15.07
N ALA A 416 19.73 16.90 -15.06
CA ALA A 416 20.29 15.57 -14.83
C ALA A 416 21.23 15.15 -15.97
N GLU A 417 20.84 15.38 -17.23
CA GLU A 417 21.68 15.09 -18.40
C GLU A 417 22.96 15.93 -18.42
N ASP A 418 22.87 17.21 -18.07
CA ASP A 418 24.01 18.14 -18.01
C ASP A 418 25.06 17.69 -16.96
N VAL A 419 24.65 17.01 -15.89
CA VAL A 419 25.56 16.40 -14.90
C VAL A 419 25.96 14.96 -15.24
N GLY A 420 25.64 14.49 -16.46
CA GLY A 420 26.01 13.17 -16.96
C GLY A 420 25.19 12.01 -16.38
N ARG A 421 24.00 12.30 -15.85
CA ARG A 421 23.11 11.31 -15.22
C ARG A 421 21.93 10.99 -16.16
N PRO A 422 21.74 9.73 -16.57
CA PRO A 422 20.65 9.38 -17.49
C PRO A 422 19.27 9.69 -16.90
N ALA A 423 18.56 10.64 -17.50
CA ALA A 423 17.21 11.01 -17.10
C ALA A 423 16.16 10.12 -17.77
N ILE A 424 15.13 9.74 -17.00
CA ILE A 424 14.04 8.87 -17.46
C ILE A 424 12.73 9.47 -17.01
N SER A 425 11.96 9.98 -17.96
CA SER A 425 10.66 10.60 -17.71
C SER A 425 9.56 9.56 -17.45
N PHE A 426 8.79 9.78 -16.39
CA PHE A 426 7.62 9.02 -15.99
C PHE A 426 6.45 9.97 -15.68
N ALA A 427 5.81 10.44 -16.73
CA ALA A 427 4.73 11.43 -16.65
C ALA A 427 3.37 10.85 -17.06
N GLY A 428 2.29 11.54 -16.66
CA GLY A 428 0.92 11.15 -16.99
C GLY A 428 0.51 11.31 -18.44
N SER A 429 1.27 12.09 -19.20
CA SER A 429 1.12 12.21 -20.65
C SER A 429 1.53 10.95 -21.40
N LEU A 430 2.31 10.06 -20.76
CA LEU A 430 2.79 8.83 -21.38
C LEU A 430 1.70 7.75 -21.40
N SER A 431 1.59 7.07 -22.54
CA SER A 431 0.77 5.87 -22.67
C SER A 431 1.25 4.77 -21.72
N ARG A 432 0.38 3.78 -21.47
CA ARG A 432 0.72 2.62 -20.62
C ARG A 432 2.00 1.91 -21.11
N ALA A 433 2.11 1.68 -22.41
CA ALA A 433 3.26 1.01 -23.01
C ALA A 433 4.56 1.83 -22.89
N GLU A 434 4.49 3.16 -22.94
CA GLU A 434 5.63 4.05 -22.70
C GLU A 434 6.05 4.02 -21.23
N ARG A 435 5.10 4.11 -20.30
CA ARG A 435 5.37 4.02 -18.85
C ARG A 435 6.08 2.71 -18.49
N SER A 436 5.62 1.58 -19.04
CA SER A 436 6.27 0.28 -18.85
C SER A 436 7.71 0.25 -19.40
N ARG A 437 7.95 0.85 -20.57
CA ARG A 437 9.30 0.96 -21.16
C ARG A 437 10.23 1.84 -20.33
N SER A 438 9.75 3.00 -19.85
CA SER A 438 10.52 3.88 -18.96
C SER A 438 10.93 3.14 -17.69
N LEU A 439 10.03 2.38 -17.07
CA LEU A 439 10.34 1.62 -15.86
C LEU A 439 11.34 0.48 -16.12
N ALA A 440 11.22 -0.22 -17.25
CA ALA A 440 12.18 -1.25 -17.65
C ALA A 440 13.57 -0.66 -17.87
N ARG A 441 13.67 0.48 -18.56
CA ARG A 441 14.94 1.22 -18.74
C ARG A 441 15.53 1.63 -17.40
N PHE A 442 14.73 2.18 -16.49
CA PHE A 442 15.20 2.60 -15.16
C PHE A 442 15.69 1.42 -14.29
N ARG A 443 15.15 0.21 -14.50
CA ARG A 443 15.65 -1.01 -13.84
C ARG A 443 17.02 -1.45 -14.36
N GLN A 444 17.37 -1.12 -15.60
CA GLN A 444 18.66 -1.47 -16.19
C GLN A 444 19.72 -0.41 -15.92
N GLU A 445 19.32 0.86 -15.81
CA GLU A 445 20.23 1.99 -15.65
C GLU A 445 20.66 2.17 -14.18
N SER A 446 21.88 1.77 -13.83
CA SER A 446 22.39 1.80 -12.44
C SER A 446 22.58 3.21 -11.87
N SER A 447 22.78 4.22 -12.73
CA SER A 447 22.87 5.64 -12.38
C SER A 447 21.66 6.46 -12.87
N GLY A 448 20.57 5.78 -13.23
CA GLY A 448 19.38 6.44 -13.76
C GLY A 448 18.72 7.40 -12.77
N VAL A 449 18.07 8.43 -13.30
CA VAL A 449 17.24 9.38 -12.55
C VAL A 449 15.80 9.28 -13.08
N LEU A 450 14.91 8.67 -12.30
CA LEU A 450 13.50 8.56 -12.65
C LEU A 450 12.78 9.85 -12.25
N LEU A 451 12.29 10.60 -13.24
CA LEU A 451 11.53 11.84 -13.03
C LEU A 451 10.04 11.52 -13.10
N ALA A 452 9.40 11.43 -11.94
CA ALA A 452 8.03 10.96 -11.79
C ALA A 452 7.05 12.09 -11.45
N THR A 453 5.95 12.18 -12.20
CA THR A 453 4.81 13.00 -11.77
C THR A 453 3.93 12.27 -10.77
N ARG A 454 2.81 12.88 -10.34
CA ARG A 454 1.89 12.33 -9.33
C ARG A 454 1.48 10.87 -9.59
N ILE A 455 1.41 10.44 -10.85
CA ILE A 455 1.09 9.06 -11.24
C ILE A 455 2.14 8.04 -10.80
N GLY A 456 3.40 8.45 -10.60
CA GLY A 456 4.44 7.58 -10.04
C GLY A 456 4.30 7.35 -8.52
N SER A 457 3.45 8.11 -7.83
CA SER A 457 3.25 7.98 -6.38
C SER A 457 2.42 6.75 -6.01
N GLU A 458 1.69 6.18 -6.98
CA GLU A 458 0.78 5.05 -6.79
C GLU A 458 1.18 3.89 -7.72
N GLY A 459 0.85 2.65 -7.35
CA GLY A 459 0.96 1.48 -8.23
C GLY A 459 2.36 0.91 -8.51
N LEU A 460 3.45 1.69 -8.42
CA LEU A 460 4.78 1.22 -8.84
C LEU A 460 5.48 0.39 -7.75
N ASN A 461 6.32 -0.58 -8.12
CA ASN A 461 7.28 -1.25 -7.22
C ASN A 461 8.73 -0.82 -7.54
N LEU A 462 9.31 0.00 -6.65
CA LEU A 462 10.61 0.65 -6.82
C LEU A 462 11.60 0.31 -5.70
N GLN A 463 11.42 -0.83 -5.01
CA GLN A 463 12.28 -1.28 -3.91
C GLN A 463 13.75 -1.54 -4.30
N PHE A 464 14.08 -1.57 -5.59
CA PHE A 464 15.46 -1.64 -6.09
C PHE A 464 16.18 -0.28 -6.05
N CYS A 465 15.44 0.80 -5.80
CA CYS A 465 15.97 2.12 -5.49
C CYS A 465 15.96 2.30 -3.96
N HIS A 466 16.70 3.28 -3.44
CA HIS A 466 16.67 3.66 -2.02
C HIS A 466 16.82 5.18 -1.81
N GLN A 467 16.93 5.96 -2.89
CA GLN A 467 17.08 7.42 -2.87
C GLN A 467 15.83 8.06 -3.47
N LEU A 468 15.14 8.87 -2.68
CA LEU A 468 13.92 9.56 -3.06
C LEU A 468 14.09 11.06 -2.86
N VAL A 469 13.87 11.85 -3.91
CA VAL A 469 13.89 13.31 -3.88
C VAL A 469 12.47 13.82 -4.09
N ASN A 470 11.92 14.52 -3.11
CA ASN A 470 10.75 15.37 -3.29
C ASN A 470 11.26 16.75 -3.72
N TYR A 471 11.22 17.02 -5.04
CA TYR A 471 11.60 18.33 -5.56
C TYR A 471 10.58 19.40 -5.13
N GLU A 472 9.32 18.98 -5.01
CA GLU A 472 8.23 19.74 -4.40
C GLU A 472 7.53 18.88 -3.35
N LEU A 473 7.16 19.52 -2.25
CA LEU A 473 6.38 18.88 -1.19
C LEU A 473 4.88 19.03 -1.46
N PRO A 474 4.15 17.92 -1.70
CA PRO A 474 2.71 17.98 -1.74
C PRO A 474 2.19 18.28 -0.34
N TRP A 475 1.14 19.10 -0.26
CA TRP A 475 0.59 19.54 1.02
C TRP A 475 -0.23 18.43 1.70
N ASN A 476 -0.71 17.46 0.90
CA ASN A 476 -1.35 16.26 1.38
C ASN A 476 -0.28 15.22 1.81
N PRO A 477 -0.15 14.91 3.12
CA PRO A 477 0.88 14.01 3.64
C PRO A 477 0.77 12.58 3.10
N MET A 478 -0.44 12.15 2.73
CA MET A 478 -0.65 10.80 2.21
C MET A 478 0.05 10.60 0.87
N ILE A 479 0.16 11.64 0.05
CA ILE A 479 0.91 11.57 -1.21
C ILE A 479 2.39 11.29 -0.92
N ILE A 480 2.95 11.91 0.12
CA ILE A 480 4.35 11.70 0.52
C ILE A 480 4.55 10.29 1.06
N GLU A 481 3.68 9.82 1.96
CA GLU A 481 3.80 8.45 2.49
C GLU A 481 3.64 7.41 1.38
N GLN A 482 2.74 7.64 0.41
CA GLN A 482 2.62 6.80 -0.78
C GLN A 482 3.90 6.78 -1.62
N ARG A 483 4.57 7.93 -1.81
CA ARG A 483 5.87 8.05 -2.49
C ARG A 483 6.95 7.28 -1.73
N ILE A 484 7.05 7.45 -0.42
CA ILE A 484 8.02 6.73 0.43
C ILE A 484 7.76 5.22 0.37
N GLY A 485 6.50 4.80 0.50
CA GLY A 485 6.06 3.41 0.35
C GLY A 485 6.38 2.83 -1.03
N ARG A 486 6.69 3.65 -2.05
CA ARG A 486 7.18 3.12 -3.33
C ARG A 486 8.53 2.42 -3.19
N VAL A 487 9.32 2.81 -2.19
CA VAL A 487 10.70 2.41 -1.97
C VAL A 487 10.86 1.66 -0.63
N HIS A 488 10.22 2.14 0.43
CA HIS A 488 10.26 1.58 1.78
C HIS A 488 9.16 0.53 1.98
N ARG A 489 9.42 -0.69 1.52
CA ARG A 489 8.51 -1.85 1.65
C ARG A 489 9.29 -3.17 1.75
N ILE A 490 8.59 -4.28 2.04
CA ILE A 490 9.19 -5.62 2.13
C ILE A 490 10.05 -5.90 0.88
N GLY A 491 11.31 -6.30 1.10
CA GLY A 491 12.28 -6.55 0.04
C GLY A 491 13.32 -5.44 -0.13
N GLN A 492 13.09 -4.25 0.45
CA GLN A 492 14.11 -3.21 0.57
C GLN A 492 15.22 -3.67 1.53
N GLN A 493 16.48 -3.52 1.11
CA GLN A 493 17.65 -3.95 1.90
C GLN A 493 18.57 -2.78 2.29
N ARG A 494 18.36 -1.59 1.70
CA ARG A 494 19.19 -0.40 1.94
C ARG A 494 18.39 0.66 2.70
N GLU A 495 19.07 1.40 3.57
CA GLU A 495 18.52 2.60 4.20
C GLU A 495 17.90 3.51 3.15
N VAL A 496 16.66 3.95 3.40
CA VAL A 496 15.92 4.79 2.45
C VAL A 496 16.19 6.25 2.78
N SER A 497 16.90 6.93 1.88
CA SER A 497 17.16 8.36 1.98
C SER A 497 16.04 9.16 1.34
N ILE A 498 15.45 10.08 2.11
CA ILE A 498 14.35 10.95 1.68
C ILE A 498 14.88 12.38 1.68
N ILE A 499 15.08 12.94 0.50
CA ILE A 499 15.59 14.31 0.31
C ILE A 499 14.39 15.19 0.00
N ASN A 500 14.10 16.17 0.86
CA ASN A 500 13.02 17.12 0.62
C ASN A 500 13.61 18.50 0.35
N LEU A 501 13.36 19.04 -0.85
CA LEU A 501 13.86 20.35 -1.24
C LEU A 501 12.81 21.42 -0.93
N ALA A 502 13.12 22.30 0.02
CA ALA A 502 12.30 23.45 0.38
C ALA A 502 13.21 24.65 0.62
N ALA A 503 12.91 25.79 0.01
CA ALA A 503 13.67 27.03 0.22
C ALA A 503 13.25 27.74 1.51
N ARG A 504 14.21 28.31 2.23
CA ARG A 504 13.97 29.17 3.40
C ARG A 504 13.01 30.31 3.06
N ASP A 505 12.27 30.77 4.06
CA ASP A 505 11.34 31.90 3.95
C ASP A 505 10.24 31.69 2.88
N THR A 506 9.84 30.44 2.67
CA THR A 506 8.72 30.07 1.79
C THR A 506 7.65 29.25 2.53
N ILE A 507 6.44 29.23 1.96
CA ILE A 507 5.34 28.35 2.40
C ILE A 507 5.78 26.89 2.46
N GLU A 508 6.55 26.43 1.46
CA GLU A 508 6.99 25.04 1.37
C GLU A 508 7.84 24.63 2.58
N MET A 509 8.70 25.53 3.08
CA MET A 509 9.51 25.28 4.28
C MET A 509 8.65 25.22 5.56
N GLN A 510 7.61 26.06 5.67
CA GLN A 510 6.70 26.03 6.81
C GLN A 510 5.88 24.72 6.82
N ILE A 511 5.41 24.29 5.65
CA ILE A 511 4.74 23.00 5.49
C ILE A 511 5.71 21.86 5.82
N LEU A 512 6.95 21.90 5.33
CA LEU A 512 7.96 20.89 5.64
C LEU A 512 8.18 20.76 7.15
N ARG A 513 8.30 21.87 7.88
CA ARG A 513 8.44 21.87 9.34
C ARG A 513 7.23 21.25 10.04
N LEU A 514 6.01 21.56 9.58
CA LEU A 514 4.80 20.92 10.09
C LEU A 514 4.86 19.39 9.89
N LEU A 515 5.18 18.95 8.68
CA LEU A 515 5.22 17.52 8.33
C LEU A 515 6.31 16.76 9.07
N ASP A 516 7.50 17.35 9.21
CA ASP A 516 8.65 16.69 9.84
C ASP A 516 8.64 16.79 11.37
N GLN A 517 8.39 17.98 11.93
CA GLN A 517 8.56 18.19 13.38
C GLN A 517 7.30 17.87 14.19
N LYS A 518 6.12 18.18 13.64
CA LYS A 518 4.84 17.96 14.34
C LYS A 518 4.22 16.62 13.96
N ILE A 519 4.13 16.31 12.66
CA ILE A 519 3.55 15.05 12.20
C ILE A 519 4.57 13.90 12.29
N GLN A 520 5.87 14.20 12.25
CA GLN A 520 6.95 13.20 12.18
C GLN A 520 6.85 12.29 10.95
N LEU A 521 6.23 12.80 9.88
CA LEU A 521 5.82 12.05 8.69
C LEU A 521 6.91 11.12 8.14
N PHE A 522 8.13 11.63 8.02
CA PHE A 522 9.23 10.90 7.39
C PHE A 522 9.83 9.79 8.27
N GLN A 523 9.50 9.80 9.56
CA GLN A 523 9.93 8.82 10.55
C GLN A 523 8.80 7.87 10.95
N LEU A 524 7.53 8.26 10.71
CA LEU A 524 6.38 7.40 10.96
C LEU A 524 6.51 6.07 10.22
N VAL A 525 6.01 5.02 10.85
CA VAL A 525 5.90 3.71 10.24
C VAL A 525 4.64 3.69 9.36
N VAL A 526 4.69 2.95 8.24
CA VAL A 526 3.57 2.86 7.28
C VAL A 526 2.26 2.51 8.00
N GLY A 527 1.23 3.34 7.86
CA GLY A 527 -0.10 3.15 8.46
C GLY A 527 -0.42 4.05 9.64
N GLU A 528 0.57 4.52 10.41
CA GLU A 528 0.34 5.44 11.55
C GLU A 528 -0.30 6.77 11.11
N LEU A 529 0.06 7.23 9.91
CA LEU A 529 -0.42 8.49 9.36
C LEU A 529 -1.92 8.48 9.06
N ASP A 530 -2.48 7.35 8.61
CA ASP A 530 -3.92 7.22 8.38
C ASP A 530 -4.70 7.35 9.69
N THR A 531 -4.19 6.76 10.77
CA THR A 531 -4.77 6.89 12.11
C THR A 531 -4.71 8.33 12.61
N ILE A 532 -3.56 9.00 12.45
CA ILE A 532 -3.35 10.39 12.88
C ILE A 532 -4.27 11.35 12.12
N LEU A 533 -4.37 11.21 10.80
CA LEU A 533 -5.15 12.11 9.95
C LEU A 533 -6.64 11.78 9.95
N GLY A 534 -7.04 10.54 10.26
CA GLY A 534 -8.44 10.13 10.32
C GLY A 534 -9.27 10.99 11.26
N GLU A 535 -8.80 11.17 12.49
CA GLU A 535 -9.49 12.01 13.51
C GLU A 535 -9.42 13.51 13.19
N PHE A 536 -8.39 13.95 12.45
CA PHE A 536 -8.28 15.33 11.98
C PHE A 536 -9.28 15.67 10.84
N GLY A 537 -10.04 14.68 10.36
CA GLY A 537 -10.99 14.83 9.26
C GLY A 537 -10.42 14.44 7.89
N GLY A 538 -9.32 13.71 7.86
CA GLY A 538 -8.66 13.19 6.67
C GLY A 538 -7.59 14.11 6.07
N ALA A 539 -6.76 13.56 5.19
CA ALA A 539 -5.63 14.25 4.59
C ALA A 539 -6.03 15.41 3.64
N ASP A 540 -7.14 15.26 2.92
CA ASP A 540 -7.68 16.31 2.05
C ASP A 540 -8.14 17.55 2.85
N THR A 541 -8.52 17.35 4.12
CA THR A 541 -8.90 18.44 5.02
C THR A 541 -7.68 19.27 5.42
N LEU A 542 -6.50 18.66 5.58
CA LEU A 542 -5.27 19.38 5.89
C LEU A 542 -4.87 20.33 4.76
N GLU A 543 -4.83 19.83 3.52
CA GLU A 543 -4.47 20.63 2.34
C GLU A 543 -5.42 21.83 2.17
N LYS A 544 -6.71 21.61 2.36
CA LYS A 544 -7.72 22.68 2.33
C LYS A 544 -7.51 23.70 3.45
N ARG A 545 -7.31 23.24 4.69
CA ARG A 545 -7.10 24.13 5.85
C ARG A 545 -5.82 24.96 5.73
N LEU A 546 -4.74 24.39 5.21
CA LEU A 546 -3.50 25.12 4.92
C LEU A 546 -3.73 26.20 3.86
N THR A 547 -4.51 25.91 2.83
CA THR A 547 -4.88 26.88 1.79
C THR A 547 -5.71 28.02 2.39
N ASP A 548 -6.77 27.70 3.14
CA ASP A 548 -7.63 28.68 3.80
C ASP A 548 -6.83 29.54 4.80
N ALA A 549 -5.92 28.92 5.54
CA ALA A 549 -5.04 29.60 6.48
C ALA A 549 -4.12 30.61 5.78
N TRP A 550 -3.46 30.18 4.70
CA TRP A 550 -2.56 31.05 3.93
C TRP A 550 -3.26 32.26 3.34
N VAL A 551 -4.44 32.01 2.76
CA VAL A 551 -5.24 33.03 2.10
C VAL A 551 -5.78 34.05 3.11
N SER A 552 -6.17 33.60 4.31
CA SER A 552 -6.69 34.46 5.36
C SER A 552 -5.60 35.26 6.10
N ALA A 553 -4.35 34.80 6.06
CA ALA A 553 -3.27 35.41 6.79
C ALA A 553 -2.92 36.81 6.27
N GLU A 554 -2.75 37.75 7.21
CA GLU A 554 -2.34 39.13 6.92
C GLU A 554 -0.84 39.27 6.72
N SER A 555 -0.06 38.36 7.32
CA SER A 555 1.40 38.30 7.25
C SER A 555 1.87 36.85 7.26
N ASP A 556 3.15 36.64 6.95
CA ASP A 556 3.76 35.30 6.99
C ASP A 556 3.85 34.77 8.43
N GLU A 557 4.10 35.64 9.41
CA GLU A 557 4.03 35.28 10.83
C GLU A 557 2.62 34.84 11.27
N ALA A 558 1.57 35.52 10.77
CA ALA A 558 0.19 35.13 11.06
C ALA A 558 -0.13 33.75 10.47
N PHE A 559 0.38 33.47 9.27
CA PHE A 559 0.26 32.16 8.65
C PHE A 559 1.00 31.09 9.46
N GLU A 560 2.24 31.34 9.90
CA GLU A 560 3.02 30.41 10.73
C GLU A 560 2.28 30.02 12.01
N ARG A 561 1.66 30.97 12.72
CA ARG A 561 0.85 30.69 13.91
C ARG A 561 -0.36 29.81 13.60
N GLN A 562 -1.02 30.03 12.45
CA GLN A 562 -2.13 29.19 12.04
C GLN A 562 -1.69 27.77 11.67
N VAL A 563 -0.55 27.62 10.99
CA VAL A 563 0.08 26.32 10.69
C VAL A 563 0.46 25.60 11.98
N GLU A 564 0.99 26.31 12.97
CA GLU A 564 1.32 25.74 14.28
C GLU A 564 0.06 25.25 15.02
N ASN A 565 -1.02 26.02 15.00
CA ASN A 565 -2.31 25.60 15.58
C ASN A 565 -2.85 24.33 14.89
N ILE A 566 -2.78 24.26 13.56
CA ILE A 566 -3.13 23.05 12.80
C ILE A 566 -2.27 21.87 13.26
N GLY A 567 -0.96 22.06 13.44
CA GLY A 567 -0.07 21.01 13.95
C GLY A 567 -0.44 20.52 15.34
N ASN A 568 -0.79 21.42 16.25
CA ASN A 568 -1.21 21.07 17.61
C ASN A 568 -2.55 20.31 17.62
N GLU A 569 -3.49 20.66 16.74
CA GLU A 569 -4.74 19.91 16.56
C GLU A 569 -4.50 18.50 16.02
N ILE A 570 -3.55 18.32 15.08
CA ILE A 570 -3.15 16.99 14.58
C ILE A 570 -2.53 16.16 15.71
N LEU A 571 -1.68 16.77 16.55
CA LEU A 571 -1.10 16.09 17.72
C LEU A 571 -2.18 15.65 18.72
N ALA A 572 -3.17 16.49 19.01
CA ALA A 572 -4.30 16.10 19.85
C ALA A 572 -5.14 14.98 19.20
N SER A 573 -5.30 15.03 17.87
CA SER A 573 -5.99 13.98 17.10
C SER A 573 -5.22 12.66 17.11
N ARG A 574 -3.88 12.68 17.18
CA ARG A 574 -3.04 11.48 17.32
C ARG A 574 -3.35 10.71 18.60
N GLU A 575 -3.52 11.39 19.74
CA GLU A 575 -3.87 10.71 21.00
C GLU A 575 -5.24 10.02 20.92
N ALA A 576 -6.23 10.69 20.31
CA ALA A 576 -7.54 10.11 20.05
C ALA A 576 -7.45 8.92 19.08
N GLY A 577 -6.65 9.04 18.01
CA GLY A 577 -6.39 7.98 17.04
C GLY A 577 -5.70 6.77 17.66
N LEU A 578 -4.71 6.97 18.54
CA LEU A 578 -4.05 5.90 19.29
C LEU A 578 -5.01 5.19 20.24
N ALA A 579 -5.86 5.93 20.96
CA ALA A 579 -6.90 5.34 21.81
C ALA A 579 -7.90 4.51 20.98
N GLN A 580 -8.23 4.97 19.76
CA GLN A 580 -9.08 4.23 18.85
C GLN A 580 -8.38 3.01 18.25
N GLU A 581 -7.11 3.09 17.93
CA GLU A 581 -6.31 1.94 17.50
C GLU A 581 -6.18 0.89 18.60
N GLN A 582 -6.07 1.33 19.86
CA GLN A 582 -6.12 0.47 21.02
C GLN A 582 -7.48 -0.22 21.14
N LEU A 583 -8.59 0.51 21.01
CA LEU A 583 -9.94 -0.08 20.98
C LEU A 583 -10.12 -1.03 19.79
N ALA A 584 -9.61 -0.67 18.61
CA ALA A 584 -9.64 -1.52 17.43
C ALA A 584 -8.82 -2.79 17.65
N SER A 585 -7.75 -2.73 18.44
CA SER A 585 -6.95 -3.89 18.84
C SER A 585 -7.68 -4.75 19.87
N GLU A 586 -8.42 -4.15 20.80
CA GLU A 586 -9.25 -4.87 21.78
C GLU A 586 -10.43 -5.59 21.10
N VAL A 587 -11.05 -4.96 20.11
CA VAL A 587 -12.16 -5.51 19.33
C VAL A 587 -11.69 -6.42 18.20
N ALA A 588 -10.42 -6.33 17.77
CA ALA A 588 -9.90 -7.16 16.70
C ALA A 588 -9.66 -8.61 17.14
N ALA A 589 -9.84 -9.50 16.17
CA ALA A 589 -9.32 -10.86 16.24
C ALA A 589 -7.84 -10.84 16.68
N GLU A 590 -7.44 -11.89 17.39
CA GLU A 590 -6.05 -12.02 17.85
C GLU A 590 -5.06 -11.88 16.70
N ASP A 591 -3.96 -11.19 16.99
CA ASP A 591 -2.89 -10.95 16.04
C ASP A 591 -2.33 -12.29 15.54
N ASN A 592 -2.23 -12.47 14.22
CA ASN A 592 -1.83 -13.75 13.64
C ASN A 592 -0.48 -14.25 14.17
N ALA A 593 0.50 -13.35 14.29
CA ALA A 593 1.79 -13.70 14.88
C ALA A 593 1.64 -14.19 16.33
N GLY A 594 0.82 -13.51 17.14
CA GLY A 594 0.49 -13.93 18.51
C GLY A 594 -0.35 -15.20 18.60
N ARG A 595 -1.15 -15.51 17.57
CA ARG A 595 -1.86 -16.80 17.42
C ARG A 595 -0.86 -17.92 17.14
N LEU A 596 0.00 -17.76 16.14
CA LEU A 596 1.06 -18.73 15.81
C LEU A 596 1.97 -19.02 17.01
N GLU A 597 2.32 -17.98 17.78
CA GLU A 597 3.08 -18.11 19.03
C GLU A 597 2.37 -18.97 20.09
N ARG A 598 1.04 -18.84 20.24
CA ARG A 598 0.28 -19.67 21.20
C ARG A 598 0.01 -21.08 20.68
N GLU A 599 -0.17 -21.22 19.38
CA GLU A 599 -0.42 -22.50 18.72
C GLU A 599 0.87 -23.25 18.37
N PHE A 600 2.04 -22.75 18.77
CA PHE A 600 3.37 -23.28 18.40
C PHE A 600 3.48 -24.81 18.47
N ARG A 601 2.91 -25.41 19.52
CA ARG A 601 2.89 -26.87 19.80
C ARG A 601 2.08 -27.71 18.80
N HIS A 602 1.28 -27.09 17.98
CA HIS A 602 0.38 -27.76 17.03
C HIS A 602 0.56 -27.23 15.62
N LEU A 603 1.60 -26.43 15.37
CA LEU A 603 1.83 -25.79 14.09
C LEU A 603 2.06 -26.78 12.97
N SER A 604 1.58 -26.35 11.81
CA SER A 604 1.73 -27.05 10.56
C SER A 604 2.88 -26.49 9.77
N VAL A 605 3.89 -27.32 9.50
CA VAL A 605 5.11 -26.95 8.77
C VAL A 605 4.94 -27.28 7.29
N PRO A 606 5.17 -26.37 6.33
CA PRO A 606 5.03 -26.63 4.89
C PRO A 606 6.02 -27.63 4.27
N GLY A 607 5.84 -27.85 2.95
CA GLY A 607 6.09 -29.10 2.24
C GLY A 607 7.51 -29.69 2.29
N ARG A 608 8.58 -28.91 2.45
CA ARG A 608 9.95 -29.44 2.29
C ARG A 608 10.33 -30.48 3.36
N VAL A 609 9.89 -30.26 4.60
CA VAL A 609 10.03 -31.25 5.69
C VAL A 609 8.98 -32.36 5.58
N ARG A 610 7.77 -32.06 5.06
CA ARG A 610 6.72 -33.07 4.84
C ARG A 610 7.11 -34.11 3.79
N LEU A 611 7.76 -33.68 2.70
CA LEU A 611 8.14 -34.51 1.56
C LEU A 611 9.18 -35.59 1.93
N ALA A 612 9.88 -35.42 3.06
CA ALA A 612 10.82 -36.41 3.58
C ALA A 612 10.26 -37.24 4.74
N TYR A 613 9.35 -36.71 5.57
CA TYR A 613 8.99 -37.33 6.85
C TYR A 613 7.50 -37.35 7.24
N GLY A 614 6.57 -36.87 6.40
CA GLY A 614 5.15 -37.23 6.48
C GLY A 614 4.28 -36.63 7.60
N THR A 615 4.64 -35.49 8.22
CA THR A 615 3.89 -34.92 9.36
C THR A 615 3.39 -33.49 9.12
N SER A 616 2.18 -33.20 9.60
CA SER A 616 1.55 -31.88 9.57
C SER A 616 1.61 -31.14 10.92
N HIS A 617 2.25 -31.70 11.96
CA HIS A 617 2.26 -31.13 13.31
C HIS A 617 3.63 -31.25 13.98
N LEU A 618 4.06 -30.20 14.67
CA LEU A 618 5.31 -30.15 15.42
C LEU A 618 5.07 -30.35 16.93
N ALA A 619 5.49 -31.48 17.48
CA ALA A 619 5.57 -31.68 18.93
C ALA A 619 6.87 -31.05 19.48
N LEU A 620 6.87 -30.63 20.74
CA LEU A 620 8.05 -30.03 21.39
C LEU A 620 8.56 -30.90 22.53
N ALA A 621 9.86 -31.15 22.54
CA ALA A 621 10.53 -31.71 23.71
C ALA A 621 10.51 -30.73 24.89
N ARG A 622 10.63 -31.28 26.10
CA ARG A 622 10.63 -30.48 27.34
C ARG A 622 11.78 -29.46 27.32
N GLY A 623 11.47 -28.20 27.58
CA GLY A 623 12.46 -27.11 27.69
C GLY A 623 12.76 -26.36 26.38
N VAL A 624 12.34 -26.89 25.23
CA VAL A 624 12.52 -26.24 23.92
C VAL A 624 11.88 -24.86 23.88
N GLU A 625 10.68 -24.73 24.45
CA GLU A 625 9.99 -23.43 24.55
C GLU A 625 10.80 -22.40 25.34
N GLY A 626 11.33 -22.81 26.50
CA GLY A 626 12.14 -21.94 27.34
C GLY A 626 13.43 -21.51 26.64
N LYS A 627 14.06 -22.43 25.90
CA LYS A 627 15.27 -22.15 25.10
C LYS A 627 14.95 -21.22 23.93
N ARG A 628 13.84 -21.42 23.23
CA ARG A 628 13.36 -20.52 22.15
C ARG A 628 13.18 -19.09 22.66
N HIS A 629 12.52 -18.93 23.81
CA HIS A 629 12.30 -17.62 24.44
C HIS A 629 13.62 -16.96 24.85
N GLN A 630 14.55 -17.73 25.43
CA GLN A 630 15.89 -17.24 25.79
C GLN A 630 16.71 -16.79 24.57
N LEU A 631 16.53 -17.45 23.42
CA LEU A 631 17.18 -17.10 22.16
C LEU A 631 16.44 -15.98 21.39
N GLU A 632 15.35 -15.44 21.94
CA GLU A 632 14.50 -14.44 21.30
C GLU A 632 14.07 -14.84 19.87
N LEU A 633 13.78 -16.12 19.69
CA LEU A 633 13.36 -16.68 18.40
C LEU A 633 11.85 -16.64 18.25
N HIS A 634 11.35 -15.96 17.22
CA HIS A 634 9.93 -15.96 16.90
C HIS A 634 9.56 -17.27 16.18
N VAL A 635 8.35 -17.76 16.41
CA VAL A 635 7.83 -18.99 15.80
C VAL A 635 7.96 -19.01 14.27
N SER A 636 7.76 -17.87 13.61
CA SER A 636 7.93 -17.74 12.16
C SER A 636 9.36 -18.05 11.68
N GLU A 637 10.38 -17.74 12.49
CA GLU A 637 11.78 -18.03 12.15
C GLU A 637 12.06 -19.53 12.17
N ILE A 638 11.38 -20.26 13.05
CA ILE A 638 11.44 -21.72 13.11
C ILE A 638 10.76 -22.31 11.87
N LEU A 639 9.59 -21.79 11.49
CA LEU A 639 8.89 -22.22 10.28
C LEU A 639 9.75 -21.99 9.02
N GLU A 640 10.34 -20.81 8.85
CA GLU A 640 11.28 -20.52 7.76
C GLU A 640 12.43 -21.52 7.74
N ALA A 641 13.10 -21.74 8.88
CA ALA A 641 14.22 -22.69 8.96
C ALA A 641 13.77 -24.12 8.61
N MET A 642 12.57 -24.54 9.02
CA MET A 642 12.03 -25.84 8.64
C MET A 642 11.63 -25.93 7.15
N GLU A 643 11.19 -24.85 6.53
CA GLU A 643 10.81 -24.84 5.12
C GLU A 643 12.00 -24.82 4.19
N VAL A 644 12.96 -23.91 4.42
CA VAL A 644 14.05 -23.65 3.48
C VAL A 644 15.38 -24.28 3.89
N GLY A 645 15.48 -24.80 5.12
CA GLY A 645 16.71 -25.32 5.68
C GLY A 645 17.20 -26.62 5.02
N ALA A 646 18.52 -26.77 4.96
CA ALA A 646 19.15 -28.02 4.56
C ALA A 646 18.91 -29.07 5.65
N VAL A 647 18.49 -30.26 5.24
CA VAL A 647 18.21 -31.37 6.15
C VAL A 647 19.33 -32.39 6.05
N GLU A 648 19.96 -32.68 7.19
CA GLU A 648 21.01 -33.68 7.31
C GLU A 648 20.69 -34.64 8.45
N ARG A 649 21.07 -35.91 8.32
CA ARG A 649 20.94 -36.87 9.43
C ARG A 649 21.95 -36.49 10.51
N ALA A 650 21.48 -36.30 11.74
CA ALA A 650 22.27 -35.75 12.82
C ALA A 650 22.19 -36.61 14.08
N GLY A 651 22.91 -37.74 14.03
CA GLY A 651 23.07 -38.62 15.19
C GLY A 651 21.77 -39.23 15.71
N SER A 652 21.77 -39.58 17.00
CA SER A 652 20.62 -40.16 17.70
C SER A 652 20.60 -39.71 19.15
N ASP A 653 19.41 -39.48 19.70
CA ASP A 653 19.18 -39.18 21.11
C ASP A 653 18.63 -40.40 21.86
N PRO A 654 19.05 -40.67 23.11
CA PRO A 654 18.57 -41.82 23.89
C PRO A 654 17.05 -41.84 24.12
N GLY A 655 16.39 -40.69 24.17
CA GLY A 655 14.95 -40.55 24.36
C GLY A 655 14.14 -40.46 23.06
N TYR A 656 14.72 -39.85 22.02
CA TYR A 656 14.03 -39.57 20.75
C TYR A 656 14.54 -40.35 19.53
N GLY A 657 15.54 -41.23 19.68
CA GLY A 657 16.04 -42.03 18.56
C GLY A 657 16.79 -41.20 17.50
N PRO A 658 16.80 -41.60 16.21
CA PRO A 658 17.53 -40.89 15.16
C PRO A 658 17.01 -39.47 14.95
N LEU A 659 17.93 -38.51 14.97
CA LEU A 659 17.61 -37.09 14.78
C LEU A 659 18.07 -36.59 13.42
N TYR A 660 17.40 -35.55 12.96
CA TYR A 660 17.75 -34.78 11.78
C TYR A 660 18.04 -33.36 12.20
N ARG A 661 19.09 -32.79 11.60
CA ARG A 661 19.45 -31.39 11.74
C ARG A 661 18.87 -30.64 10.56
N ILE A 662 18.16 -29.57 10.86
CA ILE A 662 17.71 -28.60 9.87
C ILE A 662 18.48 -27.32 10.13
N THR A 663 19.34 -26.92 9.19
CA THR A 663 20.08 -25.66 9.27
C THR A 663 19.53 -24.68 8.25
N GLY A 664 19.06 -23.53 8.72
CA GLY A 664 18.52 -22.47 7.89
C GLY A 664 18.99 -21.10 8.35
N VAL A 665 18.99 -20.14 7.43
CA VAL A 665 19.17 -18.72 7.76
C VAL A 665 17.80 -18.07 7.66
N THR A 666 17.35 -17.41 8.72
CA THR A 666 16.05 -16.75 8.73
C THR A 666 16.05 -15.52 7.84
N GLY A 667 14.88 -14.95 7.58
CA GLY A 667 14.73 -13.65 6.91
C GLY A 667 15.52 -12.49 7.56
N ARG A 668 15.99 -12.67 8.80
CA ARG A 668 16.84 -11.72 9.55
C ARG A 668 18.34 -11.98 9.43
N GLY A 669 18.75 -13.00 8.68
CA GLY A 669 20.14 -13.41 8.63
C GLY A 669 20.61 -14.20 9.86
N ARG A 670 19.72 -14.61 10.77
CA ARG A 670 20.08 -15.46 11.90
C ARG A 670 20.23 -16.91 11.44
N ALA A 671 21.37 -17.52 11.72
CA ALA A 671 21.55 -18.95 11.53
C ALA A 671 20.79 -19.68 12.65
N ILE A 672 19.85 -20.53 12.26
CA ILE A 672 19.08 -21.40 13.15
C ILE A 672 19.41 -22.84 12.82
N VAL A 673 19.61 -23.62 13.88
CA VAL A 673 19.79 -25.06 13.82
C VAL A 673 18.69 -25.71 14.64
N LEU A 674 17.86 -26.50 13.97
CA LEU A 674 16.79 -27.28 14.60
C LEU A 674 17.20 -28.74 14.63
N ARG A 675 16.98 -29.42 15.76
CA ARG A 675 17.13 -30.88 15.86
C ARG A 675 15.75 -31.50 15.99
N VAL A 676 15.36 -32.31 15.01
CA VAL A 676 14.03 -32.90 14.93
C VAL A 676 14.11 -34.42 14.89
N GLN A 677 13.25 -35.07 15.66
CA GLN A 677 12.92 -36.47 15.47
C GLN A 677 11.90 -36.56 14.34
N ALA A 678 12.26 -37.24 13.25
CA ALA A 678 11.43 -37.34 12.06
C ALA A 678 11.14 -38.79 11.63
N ASP A 679 11.54 -39.77 12.44
CA ASP A 679 11.25 -41.20 12.22
C ASP A 679 9.88 -41.64 12.78
N ARG A 680 9.17 -40.74 13.47
CA ARG A 680 7.83 -40.96 14.03
C ARG A 680 6.93 -39.75 13.79
N LEU A 681 5.63 -40.00 13.68
CA LEU A 681 4.60 -38.98 13.56
C LEU A 681 3.88 -38.80 14.92
N PRO A 682 3.62 -37.55 15.36
CA PRO A 682 4.09 -36.28 14.79
C PRO A 682 5.60 -36.07 14.97
N MET A 683 6.19 -35.18 14.15
CA MET A 683 7.60 -34.80 14.27
C MET A 683 7.82 -34.12 15.62
N THR A 684 8.94 -34.41 16.29
CA THR A 684 9.26 -33.76 17.57
C THR A 684 10.49 -32.87 17.42
N LEU A 685 10.34 -31.57 17.67
CA LEU A 685 11.46 -30.64 17.83
C LEU A 685 12.11 -30.90 19.19
N VAL A 686 13.33 -31.44 19.14
CA VAL A 686 14.08 -31.87 20.32
C VAL A 686 14.96 -30.74 20.84
N ASP A 687 15.53 -29.94 19.94
CA ASP A 687 16.39 -28.82 20.33
C ASP A 687 16.39 -27.69 19.28
N ILE A 688 16.70 -26.48 19.75
CA ILE A 688 16.87 -25.28 18.94
C ILE A 688 18.15 -24.59 19.36
N GLU A 689 19.00 -24.26 18.39
CA GLU A 689 20.16 -23.40 18.57
C GLU A 689 20.04 -22.23 17.58
N ALA A 690 20.46 -21.04 17.99
CA ALA A 690 20.60 -19.89 17.12
C ALA A 690 21.81 -19.07 17.53
N ASP A 691 22.52 -18.52 16.55
CA ASP A 691 23.60 -17.57 16.84
C ASP A 691 23.00 -16.22 17.24
N ALA A 692 23.24 -15.82 18.49
CA ALA A 692 22.81 -14.53 19.02
C ALA A 692 23.58 -13.34 18.40
N GLU A 693 24.73 -13.61 17.77
CA GLU A 693 25.64 -12.61 17.19
C GLU A 693 26.31 -13.16 15.92
N ALA A 694 25.60 -13.18 14.79
CA ALA A 694 26.29 -13.23 13.51
C ALA A 694 26.61 -11.77 13.11
N PRO A 695 27.88 -11.31 13.19
CA PRO A 695 28.21 -9.99 12.66
C PRO A 695 27.93 -9.99 11.15
N LEU A 696 27.52 -8.83 10.63
CA LEU A 696 27.54 -8.53 9.20
C LEU A 696 29.00 -8.66 8.70
N VAL A 697 29.42 -9.88 8.40
CA VAL A 697 30.73 -10.16 7.82
C VAL A 697 30.47 -10.90 6.52
N GLY A 698 30.71 -10.18 5.44
CA GLY A 698 30.71 -10.74 4.10
C GLY A 698 31.91 -11.66 3.86
N ALA A 699 31.90 -12.16 2.62
CA ALA A 699 32.93 -12.86 1.87
C ALA A 699 32.96 -14.40 1.97
N ALA A 700 32.78 -15.02 0.81
CA ALA A 700 33.87 -15.81 0.21
C ALA A 700 33.78 -15.76 -1.32
N SER A 701 34.87 -15.22 -1.91
CA SER A 701 35.36 -15.28 -3.31
C SER A 701 34.42 -15.00 -4.48
#